data_AF-A0A1J5GNP3-F1
#
_entry.id   AF-A0A1J5GNP3-F1
#
_cell.length_a   1.000
_cell.length_b   1.000
_cell.length_c   1.000
_cell.angle_alpha   90.00
_cell.angle_beta   90.00
_cell.angle_gamma   90.00
#
_symmetry.space_group_name_H-M   'P 1'
#
loop_
_entity.id
_entity.type
_entity.pdbx_description
1 polymer ?
#
loop_
_entity_poly.entity_id
_entity_poly.type
_entity_poly.pdbx_seq_one_letter_code
_entity_poly.pdbx_strand_id
1 'polypeptide(L)'
;MGGGGGGSGYIGGAGGITVTNGTTTAAGGATQGIGLGGAASTNGTNGKVIVSYTTTDRNHATPTGTTVTNGISGKARSFNGSSDFVLIPASSNLDVQNLTIEAWVYSDNFNQSGFIFEKTTNGLVNTQYSCFFNNTNTFYFRTHNTTPTQDDLTLTTNSYFVNGSWNHVACTYDGVNKKVYVNGAEAATKAYTQTLQTNPAGTAIIGAYGSGTSYFFNGKIDEVKISNVGRSAEEIAESYRAGRDKYISLNNFSATDLSSKASLPFYIAADRPGTYLTATIGESNFANYQPDANTVALWHLDERSGSGAYIKDSSDNANNGSTTSTTHVEGKIGKGRLFSNSSIALSSGSNANVTGDITLDMWIKPNSFAAAATPIHKDSQYSFQINTSGQVSWADSSNWNYAAFGATNIGLTTGNWQHLAFTKTGGTVKIYLNGVEKASKSFGGALTSTANIMNMGCYSGVSVCGSAYFNGSLDEVRISNIARSASEIRQAYEVGLRSHPITIDFAAIGAVSNVISSSTDTSFNIDATAYGLSSKGSGIYKGDKIIVRENYNGTEYIAQGTVRSVTPSIGAITVSSWDAASTFPAGGFTENADFFKWQQEYWPLTNNTISSHMDGINTLTLKQTDGQEGRTIWLDSFRSGNYLTNPAGSTLTSSLGRQYLQYRAIFSSFDPFVSPSLSMVSFAATTGPTPYLTPTPMPAYDGDTGGVQGASSCYLEESRLDNSVTLHWTDGATDEIGYEIEKQINNAEEWQFVDITTPNAQSYSDTDVAAGNIYRYRVRKRGDDGATGDWCGTQVIDMRTGNAQIEGLKIQGVRID
;
A
#
# COMPACT_ATOMS: atom_id res chain seq x y z
N MET A 1 -71.69 7.21 -31.68
CA MET A 1 -71.52 5.91 -32.40
C MET A 1 -70.19 6.06 -33.14
N GLY A 2 -69.07 5.40 -32.82
CA GLY A 2 -68.86 3.96 -32.55
C GLY A 2 -68.44 3.28 -33.87
N GLY A 3 -67.41 2.44 -33.98
CA GLY A 3 -66.37 1.95 -33.04
C GLY A 3 -65.54 0.82 -33.70
N GLY A 4 -64.43 0.38 -33.07
CA GLY A 4 -63.61 -0.80 -33.47
C GLY A 4 -62.71 -0.64 -34.72
N GLY A 5 -61.61 -1.40 -34.90
CA GLY A 5 -60.93 -2.35 -34.00
C GLY A 5 -60.08 -3.41 -34.76
N GLY A 6 -58.91 -3.80 -34.22
CA GLY A 6 -58.07 -4.95 -34.67
C GLY A 6 -57.33 -4.78 -36.02
N GLY A 7 -56.30 -5.56 -36.39
CA GLY A 7 -55.51 -6.63 -35.75
C GLY A 7 -54.52 -7.19 -36.80
N SER A 8 -53.22 -7.35 -36.52
CA SER A 8 -52.53 -8.54 -35.96
C SER A 8 -52.01 -9.59 -37.00
N GLY A 9 -50.71 -9.90 -36.94
CA GLY A 9 -50.11 -11.20 -37.26
C GLY A 9 -49.66 -11.52 -38.71
N TYR A 10 -48.35 -11.67 -38.95
CA TYR A 10 -47.66 -12.98 -38.95
C TYR A 10 -46.14 -12.85 -39.17
N ILE A 11 -45.37 -13.89 -38.83
CA ILE A 11 -43.90 -13.90 -38.78
C ILE A 11 -43.30 -14.57 -40.03
N GLY A 12 -42.25 -13.95 -40.59
CA GLY A 12 -41.29 -14.54 -41.54
C GLY A 12 -39.91 -13.94 -41.26
N GLY A 13 -38.87 -14.77 -41.19
CA GLY A 13 -37.60 -14.40 -40.53
C GLY A 13 -36.51 -13.76 -41.40
N ALA A 14 -35.38 -13.49 -40.72
CA ALA A 14 -34.09 -13.00 -41.18
C ALA A 14 -33.94 -11.49 -41.50
N GLY A 15 -33.03 -10.85 -40.76
CA GLY A 15 -32.24 -9.72 -41.24
C GLY A 15 -32.68 -8.31 -40.80
N GLY A 16 -31.92 -7.73 -39.85
CA GLY A 16 -31.77 -6.28 -39.70
C GLY A 16 -32.95 -5.51 -39.07
N ILE A 17 -32.80 -5.10 -37.81
CA ILE A 17 -33.62 -4.04 -37.22
C ILE A 17 -32.75 -2.81 -37.00
N THR A 18 -32.96 -1.82 -37.87
CA THR A 18 -32.70 -0.40 -37.56
C THR A 18 -34.05 0.22 -37.23
N VAL A 19 -34.23 0.78 -36.03
CA VAL A 19 -35.39 1.59 -35.66
C VAL A 19 -34.94 2.87 -34.97
N THR A 20 -35.64 3.96 -35.28
CA THR A 20 -35.28 5.34 -34.98
C THR A 20 -36.22 5.94 -33.92
N ASN A 21 -35.68 6.85 -33.09
CA ASN A 21 -36.35 7.89 -32.28
C ASN A 21 -37.26 7.50 -31.09
N GLY A 22 -36.99 8.15 -29.94
CA GLY A 22 -37.92 8.28 -28.80
C GLY A 22 -37.20 8.63 -27.49
N THR A 23 -37.39 9.85 -26.96
CA THR A 23 -36.92 10.30 -25.63
C THR A 23 -37.81 9.72 -24.51
N THR A 24 -37.39 9.46 -23.26
CA THR A 24 -36.75 10.34 -22.24
C THR A 24 -36.18 9.58 -21.00
N THR A 25 -35.43 10.32 -20.15
CA THR A 25 -35.12 10.12 -18.70
C THR A 25 -34.03 9.15 -18.17
N ALA A 26 -33.15 9.73 -17.31
CA ALA A 26 -32.27 9.16 -16.26
C ALA A 26 -31.08 8.23 -16.64
N ALA A 27 -29.97 8.13 -15.88
CA ALA A 27 -29.24 9.08 -15.02
C ALA A 27 -27.89 8.44 -14.56
N GLY A 28 -26.75 9.15 -14.68
CA GLY A 28 -25.46 8.82 -14.03
C GLY A 28 -24.72 7.56 -14.54
N GLY A 29 -23.38 7.49 -14.54
CA GLY A 29 -22.36 8.51 -14.27
C GLY A 29 -20.98 7.90 -14.48
N ALA A 30 -20.15 8.44 -15.38
CA ALA A 30 -18.81 7.92 -15.68
C ALA A 30 -17.79 9.06 -15.75
N THR A 31 -16.67 8.90 -15.04
CA THR A 31 -15.63 9.93 -14.92
C THR A 31 -14.51 9.69 -15.92
N GLN A 32 -14.23 10.66 -16.79
CA GLN A 32 -13.16 10.60 -17.80
C GLN A 32 -12.14 11.74 -17.57
N GLY A 33 -10.86 11.39 -17.53
CA GLY A 33 -9.75 12.34 -17.56
C GLY A 33 -9.45 12.86 -18.98
N ILE A 34 -8.56 13.84 -19.10
CA ILE A 34 -8.20 14.45 -20.40
C ILE A 34 -6.87 13.89 -20.87
N GLY A 35 -6.90 13.04 -21.90
CA GLY A 35 -5.72 12.88 -22.76
C GLY A 35 -5.68 14.02 -23.78
N LEU A 36 -4.53 14.65 -23.99
CA LEU A 36 -4.33 15.68 -25.04
C LEU A 36 -4.24 15.10 -26.48
N GLY A 37 -4.86 13.93 -26.69
CA GLY A 37 -5.15 13.29 -27.98
C GLY A 37 -6.46 12.50 -27.84
N GLY A 38 -7.47 12.82 -28.67
CA GLY A 38 -8.87 12.59 -28.30
C GLY A 38 -9.57 11.33 -28.85
N ALA A 39 -10.70 11.01 -28.21
CA ALA A 39 -11.87 10.26 -28.72
C ALA A 39 -13.13 10.76 -27.96
N ALA A 40 -14.35 10.43 -28.41
CA ALA A 40 -15.57 11.21 -28.08
C ALA A 40 -16.74 10.44 -27.42
N SER A 41 -17.69 11.21 -26.83
CA SER A 41 -19.11 10.92 -26.45
C SER A 41 -19.40 10.48 -24.99
N THR A 42 -20.55 10.76 -24.34
CA THR A 42 -21.57 11.86 -24.36
C THR A 42 -22.45 11.82 -23.09
N ASN A 43 -22.66 12.96 -22.37
CA ASN A 43 -23.74 13.38 -21.41
C ASN A 43 -24.30 12.40 -20.34
N GLY A 44 -24.66 12.73 -19.08
CA GLY A 44 -24.71 13.94 -18.21
C GLY A 44 -25.33 13.52 -16.84
N THR A 45 -25.29 14.22 -15.69
CA THR A 45 -25.11 15.66 -15.39
C THR A 45 -24.65 15.87 -13.92
N ASN A 46 -24.14 17.07 -13.59
CA ASN A 46 -23.74 17.65 -12.30
C ASN A 46 -22.33 17.31 -11.72
N GLY A 47 -21.50 18.36 -11.60
CA GLY A 47 -20.36 18.39 -10.66
C GLY A 47 -18.94 18.31 -11.22
N LYS A 48 -18.61 18.88 -12.41
CA LYS A 48 -17.21 18.96 -12.86
C LYS A 48 -16.92 19.96 -13.98
N VAL A 49 -15.91 20.81 -13.79
CA VAL A 49 -15.22 21.53 -14.89
C VAL A 49 -13.97 20.73 -15.24
N ILE A 50 -14.00 20.09 -16.41
CA ILE A 50 -12.86 19.37 -17.00
C ILE A 50 -12.68 19.91 -18.43
N VAL A 51 -11.44 20.22 -18.81
CA VAL A 51 -11.04 20.64 -20.18
C VAL A 51 -11.06 19.43 -21.16
N SER A 52 -12.18 18.69 -21.25
CA SER A 52 -12.33 17.50 -22.10
C SER A 52 -13.11 17.76 -23.40
N TYR A 53 -12.97 16.86 -24.38
CA TYR A 53 -13.45 17.02 -25.75
C TYR A 53 -14.91 16.50 -25.98
N THR A 54 -15.69 16.19 -24.93
CA THR A 54 -17.18 16.09 -24.92
C THR A 54 -17.75 16.40 -23.52
N THR A 55 -18.85 17.15 -23.32
CA THR A 55 -19.82 17.79 -24.25
C THR A 55 -20.22 19.22 -23.79
N THR A 56 -21.03 19.93 -24.59
CA THR A 56 -21.76 21.23 -24.39
C THR A 56 -21.12 22.46 -23.69
N ASP A 57 -20.28 22.36 -22.66
CA ASP A 57 -19.87 23.52 -21.81
C ASP A 57 -18.35 23.78 -21.82
N ARG A 58 -17.67 23.50 -22.94
CA ARG A 58 -16.24 23.12 -22.93
C ARG A 58 -15.25 24.28 -23.06
N ASN A 59 -14.32 24.33 -22.11
CA ASN A 59 -13.08 25.12 -22.14
C ASN A 59 -12.04 24.55 -23.14
N HIS A 60 -12.39 24.37 -24.41
CA HIS A 60 -11.54 23.70 -25.41
C HIS A 60 -10.22 24.43 -25.69
N ALA A 61 -9.08 23.83 -25.31
CA ALA A 61 -7.77 24.44 -25.49
C ALA A 61 -7.23 24.27 -26.95
N THR A 62 -6.86 25.38 -27.59
CA THR A 62 -6.27 25.43 -28.94
C THR A 62 -4.74 25.56 -28.84
N PRO A 63 -3.95 24.57 -29.27
CA PRO A 63 -2.49 24.67 -29.28
C PRO A 63 -1.96 25.53 -30.42
N THR A 64 -1.00 26.39 -30.11
CA THR A 64 -0.22 27.20 -31.05
C THR A 64 1.24 26.80 -30.93
N GLY A 65 1.87 26.37 -32.04
CA GLY A 65 3.29 26.02 -32.11
C GLY A 65 3.70 24.71 -31.38
N THR A 66 3.09 24.40 -30.23
CA THR A 66 3.43 23.23 -29.40
C THR A 66 3.42 21.91 -30.17
N THR A 67 4.40 21.06 -29.90
CA THR A 67 4.48 19.69 -30.42
C THR A 67 4.12 18.66 -29.36
N VAL A 68 3.58 17.50 -29.76
CA VAL A 68 3.28 16.40 -28.84
C VAL A 68 4.57 15.62 -28.56
N THR A 69 4.85 15.35 -27.28
CA THR A 69 6.04 14.64 -26.82
C THR A 69 5.68 13.60 -25.76
N ASN A 70 6.65 12.81 -25.28
CA ASN A 70 6.41 11.87 -24.19
C ASN A 70 6.34 12.61 -22.85
N GLY A 71 5.30 12.30 -22.07
CA GLY A 71 5.01 12.90 -20.78
C GLY A 71 5.57 12.11 -19.58
N ILE A 72 5.20 12.52 -18.37
CA ILE A 72 5.36 11.70 -17.16
C ILE A 72 4.32 10.56 -17.15
N SER A 73 3.14 10.83 -17.71
CA SER A 73 2.06 9.87 -17.90
C SER A 73 1.55 9.95 -19.34
N GLY A 74 2.14 9.15 -20.23
CA GLY A 74 1.76 9.13 -21.64
C GLY A 74 2.30 10.31 -22.47
N LYS A 75 1.51 11.36 -22.69
CA LYS A 75 1.77 12.39 -23.72
C LYS A 75 1.61 13.82 -23.22
N ALA A 76 2.73 14.52 -23.20
CA ALA A 76 2.86 15.94 -22.89
C ALA A 76 2.89 16.82 -24.15
N ARG A 77 2.88 18.14 -23.95
CA ARG A 77 3.25 19.12 -24.99
C ARG A 77 4.62 19.72 -24.71
N SER A 78 5.42 19.87 -25.77
CA SER A 78 6.68 20.62 -25.76
C SER A 78 6.42 22.07 -26.18
N PHE A 79 7.10 22.99 -25.50
CA PHE A 79 7.02 24.44 -25.68
C PHE A 79 8.44 24.98 -25.90
N ASN A 80 8.63 25.76 -26.96
CA ASN A 80 9.94 26.21 -27.44
C ASN A 80 10.52 27.46 -26.74
N GLY A 81 9.87 28.01 -25.71
CA GLY A 81 10.35 29.21 -25.01
C GLY A 81 10.29 30.52 -25.80
N SER A 82 9.66 30.58 -26.98
CA SER A 82 9.63 31.79 -27.82
C SER A 82 8.33 32.09 -28.56
N SER A 83 7.46 31.09 -28.81
CA SER A 83 6.18 31.28 -29.50
C SER A 83 5.05 30.33 -29.08
N ASP A 84 5.37 29.27 -28.34
CA ASP A 84 4.45 28.15 -28.14
C ASP A 84 3.52 28.35 -26.94
N PHE A 85 2.23 28.07 -27.13
CA PHE A 85 1.23 28.13 -26.06
C PHE A 85 0.02 27.24 -26.36
N VAL A 86 -0.90 27.10 -25.40
CA VAL A 86 -2.23 26.54 -25.61
C VAL A 86 -3.27 27.52 -25.07
N LEU A 87 -4.10 28.07 -25.95
CA LEU A 87 -5.13 29.07 -25.63
C LEU A 87 -6.43 28.39 -25.22
N ILE A 88 -6.94 28.72 -24.04
CA ILE A 88 -8.25 28.31 -23.55
C ILE A 88 -9.22 29.49 -23.74
N PRO A 89 -10.32 29.33 -24.51
CA PRO A 89 -11.33 30.35 -24.73
C PRO A 89 -11.89 30.94 -23.44
N ALA A 90 -12.38 32.18 -23.53
CA ALA A 90 -13.03 32.86 -22.40
C ALA A 90 -14.21 32.05 -21.87
N SER A 91 -14.27 31.91 -20.54
CA SER A 91 -15.25 31.07 -19.86
C SER A 91 -15.41 31.45 -18.40
N SER A 92 -16.66 31.57 -17.97
CA SER A 92 -17.05 31.71 -16.56
C SER A 92 -16.68 30.49 -15.71
N ASN A 93 -16.46 29.32 -16.33
CA ASN A 93 -16.13 28.08 -15.61
C ASN A 93 -14.71 28.10 -14.99
N LEU A 94 -13.91 29.12 -15.30
CA LEU A 94 -12.61 29.41 -14.68
C LEU A 94 -12.66 30.69 -13.83
N ASP A 95 -13.84 31.26 -13.55
CA ASP A 95 -14.00 32.34 -12.57
C ASP A 95 -14.28 31.74 -11.20
N VAL A 96 -13.20 31.42 -10.49
CA VAL A 96 -13.21 30.66 -9.25
C VAL A 96 -12.77 31.52 -8.06
N GLN A 97 -13.30 31.22 -6.87
CA GLN A 97 -12.94 31.93 -5.62
C GLN A 97 -11.92 31.16 -4.80
N ASN A 98 -12.05 29.83 -4.75
CA ASN A 98 -11.02 28.90 -4.30
C ASN A 98 -10.46 28.19 -5.54
N LEU A 99 -9.18 27.84 -5.57
CA LEU A 99 -8.59 27.22 -6.77
C LEU A 99 -7.41 26.30 -6.49
N THR A 100 -7.21 25.35 -7.40
CA THR A 100 -5.94 24.66 -7.58
C THR A 100 -5.53 24.72 -9.04
N ILE A 101 -4.25 25.01 -9.27
CA ILE A 101 -3.57 24.78 -10.56
C ILE A 101 -2.50 23.75 -10.28
N GLU A 102 -2.56 22.59 -10.93
CA GLU A 102 -1.51 21.57 -10.85
C GLU A 102 -1.02 21.20 -12.25
N ALA A 103 0.25 20.87 -12.37
CA ALA A 103 0.87 20.39 -13.60
C ALA A 103 2.13 19.58 -13.28
N TRP A 104 2.48 18.68 -14.20
CA TRP A 104 3.83 18.17 -14.28
C TRP A 104 4.62 19.02 -15.29
N VAL A 105 5.81 19.47 -14.90
CA VAL A 105 6.67 20.33 -15.71
C VAL A 105 8.08 19.75 -15.83
N TYR A 106 8.65 19.84 -17.01
CA TYR A 106 10.04 19.49 -17.31
C TYR A 106 10.69 20.70 -17.97
N SER A 107 11.87 21.10 -17.50
CA SER A 107 12.73 22.03 -18.22
C SER A 107 14.19 21.74 -17.92
N ASP A 108 15.07 21.94 -18.91
CA ASP A 108 16.51 21.89 -18.72
C ASP A 108 17.04 23.14 -17.97
N ASN A 109 16.22 24.19 -17.85
CA ASN A 109 16.49 25.35 -16.98
C ASN A 109 15.18 26.00 -16.49
N PHE A 110 14.82 25.78 -15.22
CA PHE A 110 13.69 26.43 -14.56
C PHE A 110 13.95 27.89 -14.15
N ASN A 111 15.20 28.38 -14.20
CA ASN A 111 15.48 29.81 -14.11
C ASN A 111 15.19 30.50 -15.46
N GLN A 112 13.91 30.65 -15.76
CA GLN A 112 13.37 31.14 -17.03
C GLN A 112 12.18 32.07 -16.79
N SER A 113 11.83 32.87 -17.79
CA SER A 113 10.61 33.68 -17.83
C SER A 113 9.51 32.90 -18.56
N GLY A 114 8.81 32.00 -17.85
CA GLY A 114 7.94 30.99 -18.46
C GLY A 114 6.69 30.65 -17.66
N PHE A 115 5.52 30.80 -18.26
CA PHE A 115 4.22 30.56 -17.61
C PHE A 115 3.75 29.10 -17.73
N ILE A 116 3.32 28.50 -16.60
CA ILE A 116 2.61 27.21 -16.63
C ILE A 116 1.16 27.47 -17.04
N PHE A 117 0.48 28.37 -16.33
CA PHE A 117 -0.92 28.73 -16.56
C PHE A 117 -1.18 30.20 -16.16
N GLU A 118 -2.03 30.89 -16.91
CA GLU A 118 -2.63 32.18 -16.53
C GLU A 118 -4.12 32.23 -16.92
N LYS A 119 -4.94 32.82 -16.04
CA LYS A 119 -6.31 33.28 -16.36
C LYS A 119 -6.33 34.81 -16.32
N THR A 120 -6.93 35.40 -17.36
CA THR A 120 -6.99 36.86 -17.58
C THR A 120 -8.39 37.42 -17.36
N THR A 121 -8.50 38.75 -17.36
CA THR A 121 -9.69 39.59 -17.44
C THR A 121 -9.64 40.34 -18.77
N ASN A 122 -10.57 40.09 -19.69
CA ASN A 122 -10.60 40.70 -21.03
C ASN A 122 -9.27 40.55 -21.83
N GLY A 123 -8.50 39.48 -21.61
CA GLY A 123 -7.19 39.28 -22.23
C GLY A 123 -6.06 40.15 -21.67
N LEU A 124 -6.32 40.95 -20.62
CA LEU A 124 -5.31 41.75 -19.94
C LEU A 124 -4.45 40.85 -19.03
N VAL A 125 -3.14 41.01 -19.14
CA VAL A 125 -2.12 40.30 -18.36
C VAL A 125 -2.16 40.62 -16.86
N ASN A 126 -1.84 39.66 -16.00
CA ASN A 126 -1.84 39.80 -14.55
C ASN A 126 -3.14 40.44 -14.02
N THR A 127 -4.27 39.78 -14.24
CA THR A 127 -5.58 40.32 -13.83
C THR A 127 -6.53 39.31 -13.18
N GLN A 128 -6.11 38.06 -12.98
CA GLN A 128 -6.90 37.11 -12.19
C GLN A 128 -6.02 36.18 -11.37
N TYR A 129 -5.40 35.17 -11.98
CA TYR A 129 -4.49 34.27 -11.28
C TYR A 129 -3.55 33.52 -12.23
N SER A 130 -2.34 33.18 -11.77
CA SER A 130 -1.32 32.51 -12.59
C SER A 130 -0.25 31.80 -11.76
N CYS A 131 0.40 30.81 -12.39
CA CYS A 131 1.59 30.12 -11.86
C CYS A 131 2.70 30.11 -12.92
N PHE A 132 3.87 30.65 -12.56
CA PHE A 132 4.94 30.90 -13.53
C PHE A 132 6.33 30.98 -12.89
N PHE A 133 7.35 30.76 -13.71
CA PHE A 133 8.76 30.97 -13.39
C PHE A 133 9.21 32.36 -13.87
N ASN A 134 10.12 32.98 -13.12
CA ASN A 134 10.85 34.18 -13.55
C ASN A 134 12.36 33.91 -13.63
N ASN A 135 13.05 34.64 -14.51
CA ASN A 135 14.50 34.53 -14.76
C ASN A 135 15.38 35.09 -13.62
N THR A 136 14.78 35.40 -12.47
CA THR A 136 15.40 35.83 -11.21
C THR A 136 15.51 34.70 -10.19
N ASN A 137 15.43 33.43 -10.63
CA ASN A 137 15.39 32.23 -9.78
C ASN A 137 14.20 32.22 -8.80
N THR A 138 13.04 32.69 -9.25
CA THR A 138 11.82 32.79 -8.43
C THR A 138 10.62 32.18 -9.15
N PHE A 139 9.90 31.29 -8.48
CA PHE A 139 8.59 30.81 -8.88
C PHE A 139 7.51 31.65 -8.18
N TYR A 140 6.43 31.93 -8.90
CA TYR A 140 5.32 32.77 -8.46
C TYR A 140 4.00 32.00 -8.54
N PHE A 141 3.23 32.07 -7.46
CA PHE A 141 1.78 31.92 -7.49
C PHE A 141 1.14 33.29 -7.23
N ARG A 142 0.41 33.80 -8.23
CA ARG A 142 -0.14 35.15 -8.27
C ARG A 142 -1.66 35.11 -8.29
N THR A 143 -2.30 36.03 -7.55
CA THR A 143 -3.74 36.30 -7.68
C THR A 143 -4.05 37.79 -7.61
N HIS A 144 -5.22 38.19 -8.09
CA HIS A 144 -5.77 39.54 -8.00
C HIS A 144 -7.12 39.53 -7.28
N ASN A 145 -7.31 40.50 -6.39
CA ASN A 145 -8.58 40.72 -5.70
C ASN A 145 -9.52 41.69 -6.45
N THR A 146 -10.73 41.87 -5.93
CA THR A 146 -11.76 42.76 -6.49
C THR A 146 -11.39 44.26 -6.51
N THR A 147 -10.33 44.67 -5.82
CA THR A 147 -9.77 46.04 -5.84
C THR A 147 -8.45 46.06 -6.66
N PRO A 148 -8.48 45.55 -7.91
CA PRO A 148 -7.41 44.91 -8.72
C PRO A 148 -5.99 44.75 -8.19
N THR A 149 -5.81 44.47 -6.89
CA THR A 149 -4.49 44.49 -6.25
C THR A 149 -3.84 43.13 -6.45
N GLN A 150 -2.67 43.15 -7.08
CA GLN A 150 -1.80 42.00 -7.24
C GLN A 150 -1.29 41.51 -5.88
N ASP A 151 -1.33 40.21 -5.66
CA ASP A 151 -0.68 39.59 -4.52
C ASP A 151 0.04 38.30 -4.93
N ASP A 152 1.32 38.22 -4.58
CA ASP A 152 2.20 37.12 -4.92
C ASP A 152 2.58 36.28 -3.68
N LEU A 153 2.63 34.97 -3.89
CA LEU A 153 3.37 34.02 -3.07
C LEU A 153 4.56 33.51 -3.90
N THR A 154 5.76 33.54 -3.33
CA THR A 154 7.00 33.23 -4.05
C THR A 154 7.85 32.17 -3.34
N LEU A 155 8.68 31.48 -4.13
CA LEU A 155 9.74 30.60 -3.62
C LEU A 155 10.97 30.63 -4.55
N THR A 156 12.12 30.22 -4.03
CA THR A 156 13.38 30.12 -4.80
C THR A 156 13.35 28.89 -5.70
N THR A 157 13.36 29.07 -7.02
CA THR A 157 13.14 27.98 -7.99
C THR A 157 14.12 26.82 -7.81
N ASN A 158 15.42 27.11 -7.83
CA ASN A 158 16.48 26.09 -7.74
C ASN A 158 16.58 25.40 -6.36
N SER A 159 15.80 25.83 -5.35
CA SER A 159 15.70 25.13 -4.06
C SER A 159 14.71 23.97 -4.08
N TYR A 160 13.79 23.93 -5.06
CA TYR A 160 12.69 22.97 -5.10
C TYR A 160 12.53 22.25 -6.46
N PHE A 161 12.94 22.88 -7.57
CA PHE A 161 12.82 22.31 -8.91
C PHE A 161 14.15 21.75 -9.41
N VAL A 162 14.14 20.50 -9.87
CA VAL A 162 15.31 19.82 -10.45
C VAL A 162 15.32 20.01 -11.98
N ASN A 163 16.32 20.74 -12.49
CA ASN A 163 16.56 20.90 -13.93
C ASN A 163 16.79 19.55 -14.62
N GLY A 164 16.32 19.41 -15.85
CA GLY A 164 16.44 18.17 -16.64
C GLY A 164 15.60 17.01 -16.10
N SER A 165 14.61 17.28 -15.26
CA SER A 165 13.72 16.28 -14.65
C SER A 165 12.26 16.74 -14.67
N TRP A 166 11.34 15.76 -14.60
CA TRP A 166 9.92 16.05 -14.33
C TRP A 166 9.75 16.44 -12.87
N ASN A 167 9.08 17.55 -12.63
CA ASN A 167 8.69 18.04 -11.31
C ASN A 167 7.17 18.22 -11.30
N HIS A 168 6.50 17.76 -10.25
CA HIS A 168 5.10 18.10 -10.01
C HIS A 168 5.04 19.45 -9.30
N VAL A 169 4.13 20.33 -9.71
CA VAL A 169 3.88 21.60 -9.03
C VAL A 169 2.39 21.84 -8.90
N ALA A 170 1.96 22.29 -7.72
CA ALA A 170 0.60 22.76 -7.50
C ALA A 170 0.58 24.09 -6.75
N CYS A 171 -0.25 25.01 -7.22
CA CYS A 171 -0.60 26.25 -6.53
C CYS A 171 -2.04 26.11 -6.01
N THR A 172 -2.28 26.31 -4.72
CA THR A 172 -3.63 26.21 -4.14
C THR A 172 -4.03 27.46 -3.38
N TYR A 173 -5.32 27.79 -3.44
CA TYR A 173 -5.94 28.87 -2.68
C TYR A 173 -7.28 28.40 -2.13
N ASP A 174 -7.40 28.33 -0.81
CA ASP A 174 -8.56 27.81 -0.07
C ASP A 174 -9.57 28.89 0.37
N GLY A 175 -9.28 30.17 0.08
CA GLY A 175 -10.04 31.34 0.56
C GLY A 175 -9.41 32.03 1.78
N VAL A 176 -8.41 31.42 2.41
CA VAL A 176 -7.73 31.87 3.63
C VAL A 176 -6.20 31.89 3.47
N ASN A 177 -5.64 30.93 2.74
CA ASN A 177 -4.21 30.74 2.52
C ASN A 177 -3.92 30.46 1.04
N LYS A 178 -2.86 31.08 0.52
CA LYS A 178 -2.17 30.63 -0.68
C LYS A 178 -1.09 29.62 -0.28
N LYS A 179 -0.94 28.56 -1.07
CA LYS A 179 0.14 27.58 -0.93
C LYS A 179 0.74 27.22 -2.28
N VAL A 180 2.01 26.85 -2.26
CA VAL A 180 2.70 26.23 -3.39
C VAL A 180 3.35 24.95 -2.92
N TYR A 181 3.15 23.88 -3.69
CA TYR A 181 3.72 22.56 -3.46
C TYR A 181 4.60 22.17 -4.62
N VAL A 182 5.70 21.48 -4.33
CA VAL A 182 6.59 20.89 -5.34
C VAL A 182 6.87 19.44 -4.97
N ASN A 183 6.69 18.52 -5.94
CA ASN A 183 6.84 17.08 -5.76
C ASN A 183 6.05 16.50 -4.56
N GLY A 184 4.87 17.08 -4.29
CA GLY A 184 3.97 16.67 -3.19
C GLY A 184 4.28 17.29 -1.82
N ALA A 185 5.35 18.06 -1.66
CA ALA A 185 5.69 18.74 -0.40
C ALA A 185 5.33 20.23 -0.44
N GLU A 186 4.90 20.80 0.70
CA GLU A 186 4.63 22.24 0.81
C GLU A 186 5.96 23.02 0.75
N ALA A 187 6.07 23.94 -0.20
CA ALA A 187 7.29 24.69 -0.49
C ALA A 187 7.15 26.19 -0.17
N ALA A 188 5.92 26.71 -0.12
CA ALA A 188 5.60 28.04 0.39
C ALA A 188 4.14 28.15 0.84
N THR A 189 3.86 29.00 1.83
CA THR A 189 2.52 29.29 2.35
C THR A 189 2.38 30.76 2.75
N LYS A 190 1.18 31.34 2.62
CA LYS A 190 0.89 32.74 2.97
C LYS A 190 -0.60 32.95 3.20
N ALA A 191 -0.97 33.54 4.34
CA ALA A 191 -2.34 33.97 4.61
C ALA A 191 -2.79 35.08 3.63
N TYR A 192 -3.99 34.92 3.07
CA TYR A 192 -4.60 35.82 2.10
C TYR A 192 -6.12 35.59 2.10
N THR A 193 -6.91 36.54 2.61
CA THR A 193 -8.37 36.36 2.83
C THR A 193 -9.21 37.22 1.87
N GLN A 194 -8.80 37.35 0.60
CA GLN A 194 -9.44 38.26 -0.35
C GLN A 194 -10.28 37.52 -1.38
N THR A 195 -11.46 38.07 -1.69
CA THR A 195 -12.28 37.67 -2.85
C THR A 195 -11.49 37.86 -4.14
N LEU A 196 -11.36 36.81 -4.95
CA LEU A 196 -10.67 36.89 -6.24
C LEU A 196 -11.51 37.63 -7.26
N GLN A 197 -10.84 38.37 -8.13
CA GLN A 197 -11.48 38.97 -9.30
C GLN A 197 -12.11 37.88 -10.19
N THR A 198 -13.26 38.18 -10.80
CA THR A 198 -13.93 37.32 -11.78
C THR A 198 -14.14 38.08 -13.08
N ASN A 199 -13.96 37.42 -14.23
CA ASN A 199 -14.40 37.98 -15.50
C ASN A 199 -14.70 36.87 -16.53
N PRO A 200 -15.97 36.66 -16.90
CA PRO A 200 -16.38 35.59 -17.81
C PRO A 200 -15.92 35.81 -19.25
N ALA A 201 -15.52 37.03 -19.62
CA ALA A 201 -14.96 37.38 -20.92
C ALA A 201 -13.41 37.23 -20.97
N GLY A 202 -12.77 36.77 -19.90
CA GLY A 202 -11.33 36.58 -19.83
C GLY A 202 -10.86 35.18 -20.25
N THR A 203 -9.93 35.10 -21.20
CA THR A 203 -9.29 33.85 -21.66
C THR A 203 -8.33 33.29 -20.61
N ALA A 204 -8.03 31.99 -20.72
CA ALA A 204 -6.91 31.36 -20.03
C ALA A 204 -5.87 30.84 -21.03
N ILE A 205 -4.65 30.61 -20.57
CA ILE A 205 -3.53 30.19 -21.41
C ILE A 205 -2.59 29.27 -20.63
N ILE A 206 -2.02 28.29 -21.34
CA ILE A 206 -0.96 27.40 -20.84
C ILE A 206 0.30 27.70 -21.64
N GLY A 207 1.45 27.81 -20.98
CA GLY A 207 2.75 27.96 -21.63
C GLY A 207 3.16 29.38 -22.02
N ALA A 208 2.36 30.43 -21.77
CA ALA A 208 2.70 31.81 -22.11
C ALA A 208 1.92 32.85 -21.29
N TYR A 209 2.31 34.12 -21.40
CA TYR A 209 1.71 35.26 -20.71
C TYR A 209 0.64 35.97 -21.55
N GLY A 210 -0.47 36.32 -20.90
CA GLY A 210 -1.60 37.06 -21.45
C GLY A 210 -2.32 36.33 -22.58
N SER A 211 -2.35 36.97 -23.75
CA SER A 211 -2.89 36.41 -24.99
C SER A 211 -1.84 35.67 -25.84
N GLY A 212 -0.72 35.24 -25.24
CA GLY A 212 0.35 34.50 -25.91
C GLY A 212 1.37 35.41 -26.60
N THR A 213 1.79 36.48 -25.93
CA THR A 213 2.64 37.54 -26.54
C THR A 213 4.09 37.54 -26.05
N SER A 214 4.37 36.95 -24.88
CA SER A 214 5.70 36.95 -24.23
C SER A 214 5.76 35.92 -23.09
N TYR A 215 6.90 35.82 -22.40
CA TYR A 215 7.15 34.92 -21.26
C TYR A 215 6.71 33.46 -21.52
N PHE A 216 7.08 32.95 -22.70
CA PHE A 216 6.79 31.59 -23.13
C PHE A 216 7.60 30.57 -22.33
N PHE A 217 6.95 29.49 -21.91
CA PHE A 217 7.60 28.39 -21.21
C PHE A 217 8.55 27.65 -22.16
N ASN A 218 9.76 27.37 -21.68
CA ASN A 218 10.76 26.57 -22.37
C ASN A 218 10.88 25.21 -21.70
N GLY A 219 10.32 24.17 -22.32
CA GLY A 219 10.28 22.84 -21.72
C GLY A 219 9.08 22.01 -22.17
N LYS A 220 8.58 21.14 -21.29
CA LYS A 220 7.41 20.29 -21.50
C LYS A 220 6.44 20.45 -20.34
N ILE A 221 5.14 20.48 -20.65
CA ILE A 221 4.08 20.52 -19.64
C ILE A 221 3.13 19.35 -19.91
N ASP A 222 2.76 18.65 -18.84
CA ASP A 222 1.91 17.45 -18.83
C ASP A 222 0.84 17.56 -17.72
N GLU A 223 -0.25 16.80 -17.87
CA GLU A 223 -1.27 16.62 -16.82
C GLU A 223 -1.81 17.92 -16.17
N VAL A 224 -1.91 19.02 -16.93
CA VAL A 224 -2.42 20.31 -16.42
C VAL A 224 -3.88 20.19 -16.00
N LYS A 225 -4.16 20.46 -14.72
CA LYS A 225 -5.52 20.47 -14.16
C LYS A 225 -5.75 21.78 -13.42
N ILE A 226 -6.96 22.31 -13.54
CA ILE A 226 -7.45 23.46 -12.80
C ILE A 226 -8.76 23.05 -12.13
N SER A 227 -8.89 23.30 -10.83
CA SER A 227 -10.14 23.08 -10.07
C SER A 227 -10.56 24.36 -9.35
N ASN A 228 -11.83 24.41 -8.96
CA ASN A 228 -12.44 25.46 -8.14
C ASN A 228 -12.35 25.16 -6.63
N VAL A 229 -11.40 24.31 -6.22
CA VAL A 229 -11.18 23.89 -4.84
C VAL A 229 -9.72 24.17 -4.49
N GLY A 230 -9.46 24.82 -3.36
CA GLY A 230 -8.12 24.95 -2.81
C GLY A 230 -7.71 23.64 -2.17
N ARG A 231 -6.95 22.82 -2.90
CA ARG A 231 -6.58 21.49 -2.45
C ARG A 231 -5.62 21.51 -1.28
N SER A 232 -5.82 20.53 -0.42
CA SER A 232 -4.99 20.16 0.72
C SER A 232 -3.59 19.67 0.26
N ALA A 233 -2.60 19.70 1.16
CA ALA A 233 -1.25 19.21 0.86
C ALA A 233 -1.29 17.70 0.52
N GLU A 234 -2.14 17.05 1.28
CA GLU A 234 -2.61 15.69 1.27
C GLU A 234 -2.95 15.18 -0.15
N GLU A 235 -3.90 15.81 -0.85
CA GLU A 235 -4.26 15.39 -2.22
C GLU A 235 -3.21 15.75 -3.25
N ILE A 236 -2.51 16.88 -3.08
CA ILE A 236 -1.46 17.27 -4.02
C ILE A 236 -0.34 16.22 -4.01
N ALA A 237 -0.08 15.64 -2.83
CA ALA A 237 0.81 14.50 -2.68
C ALA A 237 0.19 13.19 -3.19
N GLU A 238 -1.14 12.98 -3.14
CA GLU A 238 -1.82 11.87 -3.85
C GLU A 238 -1.70 11.99 -5.37
N SER A 239 -1.93 13.17 -5.95
CA SER A 239 -1.78 13.48 -7.38
C SER A 239 -0.33 13.24 -7.85
N TYR A 240 0.64 13.58 -7.00
CA TYR A 240 2.05 13.22 -7.18
C TYR A 240 2.32 11.71 -7.10
N ARG A 241 1.64 10.96 -6.21
CA ARG A 241 1.84 9.51 -6.00
C ARG A 241 1.01 8.58 -6.89
N ALA A 242 0.09 9.08 -7.72
CA ALA A 242 -0.89 8.29 -8.47
C ALA A 242 -0.33 7.40 -9.63
N GLY A 243 0.85 6.81 -9.43
CA GLY A 243 1.52 5.86 -10.33
C GLY A 243 2.44 4.85 -9.62
N ARG A 244 2.23 4.60 -8.32
CA ARG A 244 2.83 3.50 -7.52
C ARG A 244 1.70 2.72 -6.81
N ASP A 245 2.05 1.57 -6.22
CA ASP A 245 1.11 0.67 -5.53
C ASP A 245 0.24 1.36 -4.48
N LYS A 246 -0.97 0.82 -4.30
CA LYS A 246 -1.87 1.18 -3.21
C LYS A 246 -2.04 -0.01 -2.27
N TYR A 247 -1.29 0.01 -1.18
CA TYR A 247 -1.41 -0.96 -0.10
C TYR A 247 -1.34 -0.32 1.28
N ILE A 248 -1.86 -1.03 2.28
CA ILE A 248 -1.66 -0.76 3.71
C ILE A 248 -1.10 -2.04 4.33
N SER A 249 -0.05 -1.95 5.12
CA SER A 249 0.57 -3.13 5.78
C SER A 249 0.65 -2.97 7.28
N LEU A 250 0.35 -4.07 7.97
CA LEU A 250 0.47 -4.24 9.41
C LEU A 250 1.62 -5.19 9.68
N ASN A 251 2.77 -4.64 10.05
CA ASN A 251 4.02 -5.37 10.16
C ASN A 251 4.35 -5.68 11.63
N ASN A 252 5.19 -6.68 11.86
CA ASN A 252 5.79 -7.00 13.15
C ASN A 252 4.78 -7.23 14.30
N PHE A 253 3.57 -7.73 14.02
CA PHE A 253 2.71 -8.23 15.09
C PHE A 253 3.21 -9.59 15.60
N SER A 254 2.77 -9.99 16.81
CA SER A 254 3.15 -11.26 17.44
C SER A 254 2.89 -12.44 16.49
N ALA A 255 3.96 -13.18 16.16
CA ALA A 255 3.93 -14.28 15.21
C ALA A 255 2.76 -15.24 15.49
N THR A 256 1.94 -15.49 14.47
CA THR A 256 0.85 -16.47 14.55
C THR A 256 1.35 -17.83 14.08
N ASP A 257 1.36 -18.81 14.98
CA ASP A 257 1.58 -20.23 14.69
C ASP A 257 0.43 -20.78 13.84
N LEU A 258 0.80 -21.42 12.72
CA LEU A 258 -0.13 -21.99 11.75
C LEU A 258 -0.14 -23.52 11.76
N SER A 259 0.83 -24.15 12.42
CA SER A 259 1.07 -25.60 12.40
C SER A 259 -0.18 -26.43 12.74
N SER A 260 -1.06 -25.87 13.58
CA SER A 260 -2.30 -26.46 14.07
C SER A 260 -3.59 -25.89 13.45
N LYS A 261 -3.49 -24.94 12.49
CA LYS A 261 -4.65 -24.17 11.99
C LYS A 261 -5.16 -24.69 10.65
N ALA A 262 -6.45 -25.04 10.62
CA ALA A 262 -7.18 -25.35 9.38
C ALA A 262 -7.64 -24.09 8.61
N SER A 263 -7.83 -22.98 9.32
CA SER A 263 -8.18 -21.67 8.79
C SER A 263 -7.79 -20.57 9.77
N LEU A 264 -7.60 -19.35 9.26
CA LEU A 264 -7.45 -18.13 10.07
C LEU A 264 -8.66 -17.22 9.85
N PRO A 265 -9.52 -17.02 10.85
CA PRO A 265 -10.56 -16.00 10.78
C PRO A 265 -9.97 -14.60 10.94
N PHE A 266 -10.60 -13.64 10.30
CA PHE A 266 -10.51 -12.21 10.61
C PHE A 266 -11.89 -11.56 10.50
N TYR A 267 -12.02 -10.35 11.01
CA TYR A 267 -13.21 -9.55 10.76
C TYR A 267 -12.82 -8.29 10.00
N ILE A 268 -13.64 -7.93 9.03
CA ILE A 268 -13.55 -6.67 8.31
C ILE A 268 -14.92 -6.01 8.28
N ALA A 269 -14.92 -4.68 8.31
CA ALA A 269 -16.09 -3.87 8.05
C ALA A 269 -15.70 -2.78 7.05
N ALA A 270 -16.66 -2.31 6.25
CA ALA A 270 -16.47 -1.14 5.41
C ALA A 270 -17.78 -0.36 5.24
N ASP A 271 -17.67 0.91 4.88
CA ASP A 271 -18.79 1.83 4.70
C ASP A 271 -19.61 1.58 3.42
N ARG A 272 -19.10 0.77 2.49
CA ARG A 272 -19.76 0.44 1.22
C ARG A 272 -19.47 -0.99 0.74
N PRO A 273 -20.45 -1.66 0.10
CA PRO A 273 -20.27 -2.98 -0.47
C PRO A 273 -19.37 -2.97 -1.72
N GLY A 274 -18.92 -4.16 -2.11
CA GLY A 274 -18.17 -4.42 -3.35
C GLY A 274 -16.92 -5.26 -3.13
N THR A 275 -16.38 -5.77 -4.24
CA THR A 275 -15.09 -6.46 -4.30
C THR A 275 -14.02 -5.47 -4.75
N TYR A 276 -13.16 -5.02 -3.84
CA TYR A 276 -12.15 -3.98 -4.13
C TYR A 276 -10.85 -4.11 -3.32
N LEU A 277 -10.73 -5.16 -2.50
CA LEU A 277 -9.56 -5.44 -1.65
C LEU A 277 -9.15 -6.90 -1.77
N THR A 278 -7.84 -7.13 -1.69
CA THR A 278 -7.26 -8.42 -1.35
C THR A 278 -6.44 -8.27 -0.08
N ALA A 279 -6.66 -9.17 0.88
CA ALA A 279 -5.89 -9.24 2.11
C ALA A 279 -4.89 -10.41 2.04
N THR A 280 -3.60 -10.10 2.19
CA THR A 280 -2.48 -11.03 2.06
C THR A 280 -1.72 -11.13 3.37
N ILE A 281 -1.44 -12.35 3.84
CA ILE A 281 -0.67 -12.60 5.06
C ILE A 281 0.71 -13.20 4.78
N GLY A 282 1.70 -12.82 5.58
CA GLY A 282 3.06 -13.33 5.45
C GLY A 282 4.00 -12.87 6.56
N GLU A 283 5.28 -13.15 6.36
CA GLU A 283 6.36 -12.97 7.32
C GLU A 283 7.31 -11.81 6.91
N SER A 284 7.09 -11.22 5.72
CA SER A 284 7.88 -10.12 5.17
C SER A 284 7.15 -9.37 4.05
N ASN A 285 7.62 -8.16 3.73
CA ASN A 285 7.25 -7.43 2.51
C ASN A 285 7.47 -8.29 1.25
N PHE A 286 8.59 -9.04 1.17
CA PHE A 286 8.90 -9.91 0.04
C PHE A 286 7.85 -11.02 -0.14
N ALA A 287 7.43 -11.68 0.94
CA ALA A 287 6.39 -12.71 0.90
C ALA A 287 5.05 -12.17 0.36
N ASN A 288 4.71 -10.92 0.69
CA ASN A 288 3.46 -10.26 0.32
C ASN A 288 3.51 -9.52 -1.04
N TYR A 289 4.55 -9.74 -1.86
CA TYR A 289 4.80 -8.98 -3.09
C TYR A 289 4.76 -7.46 -2.90
N GLN A 290 5.48 -6.98 -1.88
CA GLN A 290 5.74 -5.56 -1.68
C GLN A 290 7.21 -5.24 -1.96
N PRO A 291 7.53 -3.98 -2.34
CA PRO A 291 8.89 -3.49 -2.29
C PRO A 291 9.48 -3.58 -0.87
N ASP A 292 10.75 -3.96 -0.78
CA ASP A 292 11.59 -3.77 0.39
C ASP A 292 12.93 -3.13 -0.03
N ALA A 293 13.83 -2.89 0.92
CA ALA A 293 15.13 -2.24 0.67
C ALA A 293 16.02 -2.96 -0.37
N ASN A 294 15.73 -4.21 -0.70
CA ASN A 294 16.46 -5.01 -1.68
C ASN A 294 15.70 -5.18 -3.00
N THR A 295 14.45 -4.70 -3.12
CA THR A 295 13.67 -4.75 -4.36
C THR A 295 14.17 -3.68 -5.33
N VAL A 296 14.80 -4.12 -6.42
CA VAL A 296 15.30 -3.27 -7.51
C VAL A 296 14.17 -2.88 -8.46
N ALA A 297 13.28 -3.81 -8.75
CA ALA A 297 12.07 -3.56 -9.53
C ALA A 297 11.00 -4.59 -9.15
N LEU A 298 9.73 -4.17 -9.17
CA LEU A 298 8.56 -5.04 -9.03
C LEU A 298 7.48 -4.54 -10.00
N TRP A 299 6.98 -5.43 -10.86
CA TRP A 299 5.86 -5.14 -11.75
C TRP A 299 4.75 -6.15 -11.48
N HIS A 300 3.65 -5.69 -10.87
CA HIS A 300 2.41 -6.46 -10.78
C HIS A 300 1.76 -6.70 -12.14
N LEU A 301 2.09 -5.90 -13.16
CA LEU A 301 1.51 -5.99 -14.51
C LEU A 301 -0.02 -5.74 -14.57
N ASP A 302 -0.57 -5.13 -13.52
CA ASP A 302 -2.02 -4.96 -13.25
C ASP A 302 -2.73 -3.99 -14.22
N GLU A 303 -2.01 -3.10 -14.92
CA GLU A 303 -2.65 -1.97 -15.61
C GLU A 303 -3.48 -2.46 -16.80
N ARG A 304 -4.59 -1.79 -17.15
CA ARG A 304 -5.38 -2.23 -18.31
C ARG A 304 -4.87 -1.68 -19.64
N SER A 305 -4.34 -0.46 -19.63
CA SER A 305 -3.95 0.30 -20.82
C SER A 305 -3.19 1.56 -20.43
N GLY A 306 -2.34 2.06 -21.34
CA GLY A 306 -1.71 3.37 -21.23
C GLY A 306 -0.87 3.68 -22.46
N SER A 307 -0.04 4.72 -22.41
CA SER A 307 0.91 5.03 -23.49
C SER A 307 2.31 5.32 -22.94
N GLY A 308 3.34 4.99 -23.72
CA GLY A 308 4.73 5.01 -23.26
C GLY A 308 4.99 3.97 -22.17
N ALA A 309 5.79 4.33 -21.16
CA ALA A 309 6.14 3.46 -20.05
C ALA A 309 5.03 3.44 -18.97
N TYR A 310 3.91 2.79 -19.29
CA TYR A 310 2.73 2.72 -18.43
C TYR A 310 2.66 1.47 -17.55
N ILE A 311 3.49 0.46 -17.80
CA ILE A 311 3.68 -0.67 -16.88
C ILE A 311 4.52 -0.17 -15.73
N LYS A 312 3.95 -0.05 -14.54
CA LYS A 312 4.58 0.64 -13.42
C LYS A 312 5.45 -0.28 -12.61
N ASP A 313 6.66 0.21 -12.34
CA ASP A 313 7.51 -0.35 -11.31
C ASP A 313 7.03 0.19 -9.95
N SER A 314 6.63 -0.75 -9.11
CA SER A 314 6.18 -0.54 -7.74
C SER A 314 7.30 -0.10 -6.80
N SER A 315 8.56 -0.36 -7.15
CA SER A 315 9.72 0.08 -6.37
C SER A 315 9.99 1.59 -6.51
N ASP A 316 10.85 2.11 -5.64
CA ASP A 316 11.27 3.52 -5.69
C ASP A 316 12.20 3.86 -6.88
N ASN A 317 12.59 2.86 -7.68
CA ASN A 317 13.55 3.01 -8.78
C ASN A 317 12.89 3.36 -10.14
N ALA A 318 11.56 3.38 -10.23
CA ALA A 318 10.78 3.80 -11.39
C ALA A 318 11.18 3.14 -12.74
N ASN A 319 11.50 1.85 -12.71
CA ASN A 319 11.87 1.03 -13.88
C ASN A 319 10.68 0.72 -14.81
N ASN A 320 9.87 1.72 -15.16
CA ASN A 320 8.62 1.55 -15.87
C ASN A 320 8.81 0.94 -17.28
N GLY A 321 7.91 0.02 -17.66
CA GLY A 321 7.93 -0.73 -18.91
C GLY A 321 6.94 -0.20 -19.96
N SER A 322 7.35 -0.25 -21.24
CA SER A 322 6.52 0.09 -22.40
C SER A 322 6.12 -1.18 -23.16
N THR A 323 4.81 -1.39 -23.38
CA THR A 323 4.32 -2.60 -24.06
C THR A 323 4.39 -2.53 -25.58
N THR A 324 4.82 -3.60 -26.23
CA THR A 324 4.57 -3.87 -27.66
C THR A 324 3.59 -5.04 -27.76
N SER A 325 2.31 -4.74 -28.01
CA SER A 325 1.24 -5.71 -28.32
C SER A 325 0.94 -6.79 -27.26
N THR A 326 1.36 -6.62 -26.00
CA THR A 326 0.93 -7.52 -24.90
C THR A 326 -0.55 -7.32 -24.57
N THR A 327 -1.22 -8.36 -24.11
CA THR A 327 -2.66 -8.31 -23.77
C THR A 327 -2.86 -8.40 -22.25
N HIS A 328 -3.73 -7.55 -21.71
CA HIS A 328 -4.18 -7.63 -20.30
C HIS A 328 -5.05 -8.88 -20.08
N VAL A 329 -4.73 -9.66 -19.06
CA VAL A 329 -5.43 -10.91 -18.68
C VAL A 329 -5.57 -11.02 -17.16
N GLU A 330 -6.32 -12.00 -16.68
CA GLU A 330 -6.31 -12.37 -15.26
C GLU A 330 -4.94 -12.97 -14.87
N GLY A 331 -4.41 -12.52 -13.73
CA GLY A 331 -3.12 -12.92 -13.20
C GLY A 331 -3.18 -14.27 -12.47
N LYS A 332 -2.14 -14.54 -11.69
CA LYS A 332 -2.19 -15.43 -10.54
C LYS A 332 -2.59 -14.65 -9.28
N ILE A 333 -2.18 -13.39 -9.17
CA ILE A 333 -2.65 -12.38 -8.22
C ILE A 333 -3.19 -11.22 -9.05
N GLY A 334 -4.41 -10.74 -8.78
CA GLY A 334 -4.97 -9.62 -9.54
C GLY A 334 -5.00 -9.89 -11.06
N LYS A 335 -4.35 -9.04 -11.84
CA LYS A 335 -4.28 -9.10 -13.31
C LYS A 335 -2.86 -9.45 -13.76
N GLY A 336 -2.63 -9.47 -15.07
CA GLY A 336 -1.31 -9.81 -15.62
C GLY A 336 -1.23 -9.58 -17.13
N ARG A 337 -0.17 -10.09 -17.74
CA ARG A 337 0.13 -9.88 -19.17
C ARG A 337 0.30 -11.18 -19.91
N LEU A 338 -0.51 -11.38 -20.95
CA LEU A 338 -0.31 -12.38 -21.97
C LEU A 338 0.69 -11.86 -23.02
N PHE A 339 1.70 -12.68 -23.29
CA PHE A 339 2.69 -12.49 -24.33
C PHE A 339 2.44 -13.46 -25.50
N SER A 340 2.40 -12.94 -26.72
CA SER A 340 2.24 -13.69 -27.97
C SER A 340 2.83 -12.86 -29.12
N ASN A 341 4.11 -13.08 -29.44
CA ASN A 341 4.90 -12.24 -30.37
C ASN A 341 4.91 -10.75 -29.96
N SER A 342 5.05 -10.51 -28.65
CA SER A 342 4.88 -9.23 -27.97
C SER A 342 5.89 -9.10 -26.84
N SER A 343 6.13 -7.91 -26.32
CA SER A 343 7.11 -7.67 -25.26
C SER A 343 6.77 -6.47 -24.37
N ILE A 344 7.53 -6.32 -23.28
CA ILE A 344 7.59 -5.08 -22.49
C ILE A 344 9.06 -4.65 -22.41
N ALA A 345 9.38 -3.47 -22.92
CA ALA A 345 10.73 -2.91 -22.91
C ALA A 345 10.86 -1.81 -21.85
N LEU A 346 11.93 -1.82 -21.07
CA LEU A 346 12.23 -0.74 -20.12
C LEU A 346 12.76 0.49 -20.87
N SER A 347 12.44 1.68 -20.37
CA SER A 347 12.70 2.96 -21.05
C SER A 347 14.18 3.37 -21.16
N SER A 348 15.06 2.80 -20.33
CA SER A 348 16.51 3.01 -20.36
C SER A 348 17.25 1.72 -20.04
N GLY A 349 18.44 1.56 -20.61
CA GLY A 349 19.33 0.43 -20.29
C GLY A 349 20.08 0.57 -18.96
N SER A 350 20.02 1.73 -18.30
CA SER A 350 20.41 1.86 -16.89
C SER A 350 19.45 1.12 -15.95
N ASN A 351 18.20 0.92 -16.36
CA ASN A 351 17.13 0.39 -15.49
C ASN A 351 17.33 -1.10 -15.18
N ALA A 352 16.86 -1.50 -14.00
CA ALA A 352 16.94 -2.86 -13.45
C ALA A 352 18.36 -3.47 -13.45
N ASN A 353 19.40 -2.63 -13.32
CA ASN A 353 20.78 -3.07 -13.16
C ASN A 353 21.01 -3.69 -11.79
N VAL A 354 21.71 -4.83 -11.75
CA VAL A 354 22.13 -5.50 -10.51
C VAL A 354 23.59 -5.91 -10.63
N THR A 355 24.38 -5.63 -9.59
CA THR A 355 25.79 -6.02 -9.48
C THR A 355 25.99 -6.89 -8.26
N GLY A 356 26.80 -7.95 -8.37
CA GLY A 356 26.94 -8.95 -7.30
C GLY A 356 25.84 -10.01 -7.37
N ASP A 357 25.08 -10.15 -6.29
CA ASP A 357 24.03 -11.15 -6.11
C ASP A 357 22.68 -10.67 -6.70
N ILE A 358 21.84 -11.62 -7.10
CA ILE A 358 20.51 -11.30 -7.65
C ILE A 358 19.47 -12.35 -7.24
N THR A 359 18.22 -11.89 -7.15
CA THR A 359 17.04 -12.76 -7.29
C THR A 359 16.17 -12.24 -8.41
N LEU A 360 15.68 -13.16 -9.25
CA LEU A 360 14.64 -12.92 -10.24
C LEU A 360 13.49 -13.88 -9.92
N ASP A 361 12.29 -13.39 -9.61
CA ASP A 361 11.11 -14.23 -9.38
C ASP A 361 9.88 -13.70 -10.10
N MET A 362 8.98 -14.61 -10.50
CA MET A 362 7.73 -14.30 -11.19
C MET A 362 6.72 -15.44 -11.12
N TRP A 363 5.44 -15.12 -11.31
CA TRP A 363 4.47 -16.09 -11.80
C TRP A 363 4.56 -16.19 -13.32
N ILE A 364 4.59 -17.42 -13.83
CA ILE A 364 4.69 -17.75 -15.26
C ILE A 364 3.66 -18.81 -15.65
N LYS A 365 3.01 -18.62 -16.81
CA LYS A 365 2.06 -19.57 -17.40
C LYS A 365 2.36 -19.74 -18.89
N PRO A 366 3.27 -20.64 -19.29
CA PRO A 366 3.59 -20.90 -20.68
C PRO A 366 2.37 -21.47 -21.43
N ASN A 367 2.02 -20.92 -22.59
CA ASN A 367 1.00 -21.52 -23.47
C ASN A 367 1.62 -22.65 -24.31
N SER A 368 2.87 -22.46 -24.73
CA SER A 368 3.64 -23.41 -25.55
C SER A 368 5.13 -23.21 -25.30
N PHE A 369 5.92 -24.27 -25.41
CA PHE A 369 7.37 -24.16 -25.45
C PHE A 369 7.87 -23.93 -26.88
N ALA A 370 8.80 -23.00 -27.05
CA ALA A 370 9.44 -22.68 -28.33
C ALA A 370 10.96 -22.77 -28.19
N ALA A 371 11.70 -22.71 -29.31
CA ALA A 371 13.15 -22.65 -29.27
C ALA A 371 13.60 -21.30 -28.68
N ALA A 372 14.39 -21.33 -27.61
CA ALA A 372 14.95 -20.15 -26.94
C ALA A 372 13.90 -19.11 -26.49
N ALA A 373 12.70 -19.55 -26.09
CA ALA A 373 11.68 -18.65 -25.54
C ALA A 373 12.24 -17.92 -24.31
N THR A 374 12.24 -16.58 -24.33
CA THR A 374 12.97 -15.77 -23.35
C THR A 374 12.00 -14.88 -22.57
N PRO A 375 11.55 -15.26 -21.35
CA PRO A 375 10.58 -14.46 -20.59
C PRO A 375 11.19 -13.19 -19.97
N ILE A 376 12.46 -13.23 -19.55
CA ILE A 376 13.19 -12.06 -19.03
C ILE A 376 14.61 -12.04 -19.61
N HIS A 377 15.03 -10.87 -20.06
CA HIS A 377 16.33 -10.63 -20.65
C HIS A 377 16.78 -9.19 -20.38
N LYS A 378 17.88 -9.01 -19.64
CA LYS A 378 18.64 -7.77 -19.60
C LYS A 378 19.96 -7.99 -20.33
N ASP A 379 20.07 -7.36 -21.49
CA ASP A 379 21.14 -7.69 -22.44
C ASP A 379 22.53 -7.44 -21.86
N SER A 380 23.42 -8.41 -22.10
CA SER A 380 24.76 -8.49 -21.53
C SER A 380 24.85 -8.48 -19.99
N GLN A 381 23.74 -8.67 -19.25
CA GLN A 381 23.75 -8.77 -17.78
C GLN A 381 23.13 -10.05 -17.21
N TYR A 382 21.85 -10.34 -17.45
CA TYR A 382 21.21 -11.60 -17.03
C TYR A 382 20.09 -11.98 -17.98
N SER A 383 19.93 -13.27 -18.24
CA SER A 383 18.90 -13.78 -19.14
C SER A 383 18.64 -15.26 -18.89
N PHE A 384 17.40 -15.70 -19.11
CA PHE A 384 17.09 -17.14 -19.10
C PHE A 384 16.23 -17.53 -20.30
N GLN A 385 16.43 -18.76 -20.76
CA GLN A 385 15.74 -19.33 -21.90
C GLN A 385 15.01 -20.62 -21.51
N ILE A 386 13.85 -20.83 -22.13
CA ILE A 386 13.08 -22.07 -22.10
C ILE A 386 13.20 -22.69 -23.49
N ASN A 387 13.61 -23.96 -23.58
CA ASN A 387 13.67 -24.69 -24.85
C ASN A 387 12.34 -25.40 -25.17
N THR A 388 12.25 -26.02 -26.35
CA THR A 388 11.05 -26.74 -26.83
C THR A 388 10.58 -27.89 -25.92
N SER A 389 11.44 -28.37 -25.02
CA SER A 389 11.16 -29.43 -24.05
C SER A 389 10.81 -28.88 -22.66
N GLY A 390 10.60 -27.56 -22.51
CA GLY A 390 10.33 -26.91 -21.23
C GLY A 390 11.53 -26.81 -20.29
N GLN A 391 12.74 -27.13 -20.76
CA GLN A 391 13.96 -27.07 -19.95
C GLN A 391 14.50 -25.64 -19.92
N VAL A 392 15.03 -25.25 -18.76
CA VAL A 392 15.52 -23.89 -18.48
C VAL A 392 17.04 -23.83 -18.56
N SER A 393 17.58 -22.79 -19.19
CA SER A 393 19.00 -22.43 -19.17
C SER A 393 19.19 -20.96 -18.79
N TRP A 394 20.30 -20.66 -18.12
CA TRP A 394 20.67 -19.34 -17.63
C TRP A 394 21.94 -18.83 -18.34
N ALA A 395 22.05 -17.52 -18.51
CA ALA A 395 23.27 -16.82 -18.92
C ALA A 395 23.35 -15.47 -18.20
N ASP A 396 24.57 -15.04 -17.86
CA ASP A 396 24.79 -13.75 -17.19
C ASP A 396 26.12 -13.12 -17.59
N SER A 397 26.38 -11.89 -17.14
CA SER A 397 27.58 -11.12 -17.53
C SER A 397 28.90 -11.81 -17.18
N SER A 398 28.89 -12.74 -16.22
CA SER A 398 30.08 -13.50 -15.84
C SER A 398 30.32 -14.70 -16.76
N ASN A 399 29.30 -15.17 -17.46
CA ASN A 399 29.38 -16.20 -18.50
C ASN A 399 28.15 -16.12 -19.43
N TRP A 400 28.27 -15.42 -20.55
CA TRP A 400 27.17 -15.18 -21.51
C TRP A 400 26.93 -16.38 -22.45
N ASN A 401 26.84 -17.60 -21.88
CA ASN A 401 26.71 -18.84 -22.62
C ASN A 401 25.73 -19.82 -21.96
N TYR A 402 24.50 -19.87 -22.49
CA TYR A 402 23.44 -20.79 -22.03
C TYR A 402 23.85 -22.28 -22.07
N ALA A 403 24.71 -22.68 -23.03
CA ALA A 403 25.16 -24.07 -23.14
C ALA A 403 26.13 -24.45 -22.01
N ALA A 404 26.88 -23.49 -21.46
CA ALA A 404 27.73 -23.72 -20.30
C ALA A 404 26.92 -23.93 -19.00
N PHE A 405 25.74 -23.32 -18.87
CA PHE A 405 24.81 -23.64 -17.79
C PHE A 405 24.09 -24.99 -18.06
N GLY A 406 23.72 -25.23 -19.31
CA GLY A 406 23.06 -26.45 -19.79
C GLY A 406 21.56 -26.48 -19.52
N ALA A 407 20.79 -26.97 -20.50
CA ALA A 407 19.34 -27.08 -20.41
C ALA A 407 18.93 -28.02 -19.25
N THR A 408 18.16 -27.48 -18.30
CA THR A 408 17.83 -28.13 -17.03
C THR A 408 16.35 -28.43 -16.97
N ASN A 409 15.97 -29.70 -16.82
CA ASN A 409 14.57 -30.06 -16.62
C ASN A 409 14.17 -29.79 -15.16
N ILE A 410 13.35 -28.75 -14.95
CA ILE A 410 12.84 -28.37 -13.63
C ILE A 410 11.40 -28.85 -13.35
N GLY A 411 10.73 -29.47 -14.35
CA GLY A 411 9.32 -29.84 -14.28
C GLY A 411 8.34 -28.71 -14.62
N LEU A 412 8.76 -27.74 -15.47
CA LEU A 412 7.88 -26.69 -15.97
C LEU A 412 6.83 -27.28 -16.95
N THR A 413 5.59 -26.81 -16.86
CA THR A 413 4.46 -27.29 -17.69
C THR A 413 3.79 -26.14 -18.43
N THR A 414 2.98 -26.46 -19.44
CA THR A 414 2.14 -25.48 -20.15
C THR A 414 0.75 -25.39 -19.54
N GLY A 415 0.08 -24.25 -19.72
CA GLY A 415 -1.35 -24.06 -19.39
C GLY A 415 -1.66 -23.76 -17.92
N ASN A 416 -0.69 -23.85 -17.00
CA ASN A 416 -0.86 -23.63 -15.57
C ASN A 416 0.02 -22.49 -15.06
N TRP A 417 -0.46 -21.71 -14.08
CA TRP A 417 0.38 -20.76 -13.36
C TRP A 417 1.36 -21.51 -12.45
N GLN A 418 2.64 -21.18 -12.55
CA GLN A 418 3.73 -21.72 -11.72
C GLN A 418 4.62 -20.56 -11.26
N HIS A 419 5.18 -20.64 -10.06
CA HIS A 419 6.16 -19.65 -9.58
C HIS A 419 7.55 -20.13 -9.97
N LEU A 420 8.31 -19.27 -10.65
CA LEU A 420 9.66 -19.56 -11.11
C LEU A 420 10.60 -18.50 -10.53
N ALA A 421 11.66 -18.96 -9.85
CA ALA A 421 12.67 -18.08 -9.29
C ALA A 421 14.09 -18.55 -9.59
N PHE A 422 15.00 -17.59 -9.72
CA PHE A 422 16.44 -17.77 -9.85
C PHE A 422 17.13 -16.96 -8.76
N THR A 423 18.12 -17.55 -8.08
CA THR A 423 18.99 -16.81 -7.15
C THR A 423 20.44 -17.02 -7.56
N LYS A 424 21.25 -15.96 -7.58
CA LYS A 424 22.70 -16.05 -7.76
C LYS A 424 23.40 -15.48 -6.54
N THR A 425 24.23 -16.29 -5.90
CA THR A 425 25.10 -15.88 -4.77
C THR A 425 26.55 -16.12 -5.17
N GLY A 426 27.32 -15.06 -5.33
CA GLY A 426 28.68 -15.12 -5.88
C GLY A 426 28.73 -15.89 -7.20
N GLY A 427 29.35 -17.07 -7.19
CA GLY A 427 29.47 -17.96 -8.35
C GLY A 427 28.45 -19.09 -8.45
N THR A 428 27.39 -19.13 -7.64
CA THR A 428 26.38 -20.22 -7.68
C THR A 428 25.01 -19.70 -8.07
N VAL A 429 24.39 -20.33 -9.08
CA VAL A 429 23.02 -20.07 -9.53
C VAL A 429 22.12 -21.23 -9.12
N LYS A 430 20.97 -20.93 -8.50
CA LYS A 430 19.91 -21.89 -8.18
C LYS A 430 18.64 -21.57 -8.94
N ILE A 431 17.85 -22.60 -9.23
CA ILE A 431 16.51 -22.49 -9.84
C ILE A 431 15.49 -23.14 -8.92
N TYR A 432 14.41 -22.43 -8.64
CA TYR A 432 13.27 -22.89 -7.85
C TYR A 432 12.01 -22.91 -8.72
N LEU A 433 11.18 -23.93 -8.55
CA LEU A 433 9.86 -24.02 -9.17
C LEU A 433 8.83 -24.35 -8.11
N ASN A 434 7.82 -23.52 -7.97
CA ASN A 434 6.79 -23.60 -6.94
C ASN A 434 7.40 -23.70 -5.52
N GLY A 435 8.31 -22.77 -5.19
CA GLY A 435 9.00 -22.71 -3.89
C GLY A 435 10.06 -23.81 -3.64
N VAL A 436 10.20 -24.81 -4.50
CA VAL A 436 11.13 -25.94 -4.31
C VAL A 436 12.36 -25.80 -5.19
N GLU A 437 13.56 -25.92 -4.62
CA GLU A 437 14.82 -25.95 -5.38
C GLU A 437 14.84 -27.15 -6.34
N LYS A 438 15.08 -26.88 -7.63
CA LYS A 438 15.15 -27.88 -8.71
C LYS A 438 16.56 -28.06 -9.25
N ALA A 439 17.42 -27.08 -9.07
CA ALA A 439 18.81 -27.14 -9.49
C ALA A 439 19.68 -26.13 -8.71
N SER A 440 20.94 -26.51 -8.50
CA SER A 440 22.02 -25.64 -8.05
C SER A 440 23.27 -25.93 -8.90
N LYS A 441 23.90 -24.89 -9.46
CA LYS A 441 25.05 -25.02 -10.35
C LYS A 441 26.05 -23.88 -10.10
N SER A 442 27.34 -24.21 -10.12
CA SER A 442 28.39 -23.20 -10.21
C SER A 442 28.38 -22.59 -11.62
N PHE A 443 28.37 -21.26 -11.69
CA PHE A 443 28.26 -20.50 -12.93
C PHE A 443 28.90 -19.10 -12.78
N GLY A 444 30.18 -19.03 -13.12
CA GLY A 444 30.94 -17.79 -13.24
C GLY A 444 31.18 -17.06 -11.91
N GLY A 445 31.24 -15.74 -11.98
CA GLY A 445 31.47 -14.81 -10.87
C GLY A 445 30.33 -13.80 -10.70
N ALA A 446 30.57 -12.71 -9.99
CA ALA A 446 29.58 -11.66 -9.72
C ALA A 446 29.02 -11.00 -11.00
N LEU A 447 27.77 -10.50 -10.92
CA LEU A 447 27.19 -9.68 -11.97
C LEU A 447 27.88 -8.31 -12.09
N THR A 448 28.00 -7.83 -13.33
CA THR A 448 28.53 -6.50 -13.68
C THR A 448 27.43 -5.64 -14.28
N SER A 449 27.54 -4.31 -14.20
CA SER A 449 26.57 -3.39 -14.79
C SER A 449 26.58 -3.42 -16.33
N THR A 450 25.45 -3.07 -16.94
CA THR A 450 25.29 -2.90 -18.39
C THR A 450 24.54 -1.59 -18.68
N ALA A 451 24.80 -0.99 -19.85
CA ALA A 451 24.02 0.13 -20.37
C ALA A 451 22.88 -0.32 -21.29
N ASN A 452 22.65 -1.64 -21.44
CA ASN A 452 21.71 -2.20 -22.42
C ASN A 452 20.32 -2.45 -21.80
N ILE A 453 19.30 -2.40 -22.67
CA ILE A 453 17.88 -2.46 -22.31
C ILE A 453 17.51 -3.83 -21.74
N MET A 454 16.56 -3.81 -20.79
CA MET A 454 15.86 -5.01 -20.35
C MET A 454 14.52 -5.14 -21.11
N ASN A 455 14.24 -6.35 -21.55
CA ASN A 455 12.99 -6.78 -22.17
C ASN A 455 12.36 -7.91 -21.35
N MET A 456 11.04 -7.86 -21.20
CA MET A 456 10.20 -8.98 -20.83
C MET A 456 9.54 -9.56 -22.09
N GLY A 457 9.54 -10.88 -22.22
CA GLY A 457 8.88 -11.63 -23.28
C GLY A 457 9.68 -11.85 -24.57
N CYS A 458 10.94 -11.40 -24.67
CA CYS A 458 11.81 -11.70 -25.81
C CYS A 458 13.31 -11.64 -25.46
N TYR A 459 14.16 -12.12 -26.37
CA TYR A 459 15.61 -11.85 -26.37
C TYR A 459 15.92 -10.67 -27.29
N SER A 460 16.42 -9.55 -26.74
CA SER A 460 16.76 -8.33 -27.50
C SER A 460 17.53 -7.31 -26.64
N GLY A 461 18.64 -6.78 -27.16
CA GLY A 461 19.32 -5.61 -26.59
C GLY A 461 18.71 -4.24 -26.97
N VAL A 462 17.67 -4.24 -27.82
CA VAL A 462 16.95 -3.04 -28.26
C VAL A 462 15.47 -3.07 -27.85
N SER A 463 14.80 -1.92 -27.90
CA SER A 463 13.41 -1.74 -27.45
C SER A 463 12.33 -2.43 -28.29
N VAL A 464 12.68 -2.93 -29.49
CA VAL A 464 11.76 -3.67 -30.37
C VAL A 464 12.33 -5.06 -30.62
N CYS A 465 11.60 -6.08 -30.21
CA CYS A 465 11.98 -7.48 -30.37
C CYS A 465 11.82 -7.95 -31.83
N GLY A 466 12.60 -8.97 -32.22
CA GLY A 466 12.50 -9.61 -33.53
C GLY A 466 12.43 -11.13 -33.53
N SER A 467 12.74 -11.80 -32.40
CA SER A 467 12.79 -13.26 -32.29
C SER A 467 12.69 -13.73 -30.83
N ALA A 468 12.75 -15.05 -30.61
CA ALA A 468 12.88 -15.68 -29.29
C ALA A 468 11.78 -15.30 -28.27
N TYR A 469 10.57 -15.02 -28.79
CA TYR A 469 9.43 -14.62 -27.97
C TYR A 469 8.99 -15.69 -26.98
N PHE A 470 8.60 -15.25 -25.80
CA PHE A 470 7.79 -16.05 -24.89
C PHE A 470 6.33 -16.07 -25.37
N ASN A 471 5.69 -17.24 -25.33
CA ASN A 471 4.25 -17.41 -25.56
C ASN A 471 3.60 -17.94 -24.28
N GLY A 472 2.88 -17.09 -23.57
CA GLY A 472 2.34 -17.37 -22.24
C GLY A 472 2.08 -16.10 -21.44
N SER A 473 1.57 -16.25 -20.23
CA SER A 473 1.35 -15.11 -19.34
C SER A 473 2.47 -14.95 -18.30
N LEU A 474 2.76 -13.71 -17.92
CA LEU A 474 3.57 -13.35 -16.75
C LEU A 474 2.73 -12.49 -15.80
N ASP A 475 3.07 -12.56 -14.52
CA ASP A 475 2.49 -11.84 -13.41
C ASP A 475 3.55 -11.72 -12.28
N GLU A 476 3.44 -10.70 -11.43
CA GLU A 476 4.33 -10.42 -10.29
C GLU A 476 5.84 -10.54 -10.59
N VAL A 477 6.32 -9.87 -11.64
CA VAL A 477 7.73 -9.95 -12.04
C VAL A 477 8.57 -9.08 -11.11
N ARG A 478 9.54 -9.66 -10.41
CA ARG A 478 10.38 -8.96 -9.43
C ARG A 478 11.87 -9.26 -9.59
N ILE A 479 12.68 -8.25 -9.29
CA ILE A 479 14.14 -8.31 -9.23
C ILE A 479 14.60 -7.81 -7.86
N SER A 480 15.45 -8.57 -7.16
CA SER A 480 16.15 -8.14 -5.95
C SER A 480 17.67 -8.08 -6.17
N ASN A 481 18.36 -7.17 -5.48
CA ASN A 481 19.84 -7.04 -5.45
C ASN A 481 20.52 -7.95 -4.40
N ILE A 482 19.79 -8.92 -3.87
CA ILE A 482 20.30 -9.99 -2.99
C ILE A 482 19.84 -11.34 -3.51
N ALA A 483 20.55 -12.40 -3.12
CA ALA A 483 20.04 -13.76 -3.22
C ALA A 483 19.07 -14.03 -2.05
N ARG A 484 17.78 -14.14 -2.37
CA ARG A 484 16.71 -14.45 -1.40
C ARG A 484 16.86 -15.88 -0.90
N SER A 485 16.54 -16.09 0.37
CA SER A 485 16.55 -17.40 1.01
C SER A 485 15.52 -18.35 0.36
N ALA A 486 15.77 -19.66 0.46
CA ALA A 486 14.81 -20.66 -0.02
C ALA A 486 13.44 -20.55 0.69
N SER A 487 13.43 -20.08 1.94
CA SER A 487 12.23 -19.73 2.70
C SER A 487 11.47 -18.54 2.10
N GLU A 488 12.14 -17.43 1.79
CA GLU A 488 11.50 -16.27 1.13
C GLU A 488 10.91 -16.65 -0.23
N ILE A 489 11.67 -17.39 -1.06
CA ILE A 489 11.21 -17.86 -2.38
C ILE A 489 9.95 -18.75 -2.25
N ARG A 490 9.92 -19.62 -1.25
CA ARG A 490 8.75 -20.45 -0.95
C ARG A 490 7.55 -19.64 -0.47
N GLN A 491 7.76 -18.65 0.41
CA GLN A 491 6.69 -17.77 0.89
C GLN A 491 6.06 -16.96 -0.25
N ALA A 492 6.88 -16.47 -1.20
CA ALA A 492 6.39 -15.80 -2.41
C ALA A 492 5.53 -16.73 -3.30
N TYR A 493 5.90 -18.01 -3.45
CA TYR A 493 5.03 -19.00 -4.10
C TYR A 493 3.70 -19.23 -3.34
N GLU A 494 3.76 -19.27 -2.01
CA GLU A 494 2.58 -19.50 -1.16
C GLU A 494 1.63 -18.30 -1.06
N VAL A 495 2.01 -17.11 -1.56
CA VAL A 495 1.19 -15.88 -1.46
C VAL A 495 -0.25 -16.08 -1.95
N GLY A 496 -0.45 -16.83 -3.04
CA GLY A 496 -1.78 -17.09 -3.61
C GLY A 496 -2.65 -18.06 -2.78
N LEU A 497 -2.11 -18.63 -1.70
CA LEU A 497 -2.82 -19.38 -0.66
C LEU A 497 -3.06 -18.52 0.59
N ARG A 498 -2.31 -17.42 0.71
CA ARG A 498 -2.29 -16.46 1.81
C ARG A 498 -3.00 -15.15 1.46
N SER A 499 -3.47 -15.00 0.22
CA SER A 499 -4.30 -13.89 -0.26
C SER A 499 -5.77 -14.29 -0.26
N HIS A 500 -6.62 -13.41 0.28
CA HIS A 500 -8.07 -13.55 0.30
C HIS A 500 -8.72 -12.32 -0.33
N PRO A 501 -9.40 -12.45 -1.49
CA PRO A 501 -10.21 -11.38 -2.05
C PRO A 501 -11.41 -11.11 -1.15
N ILE A 502 -11.58 -9.86 -0.72
CA ILE A 502 -12.68 -9.44 0.15
C ILE A 502 -13.79 -8.83 -0.69
N THR A 503 -15.01 -9.31 -0.48
CA THR A 503 -16.23 -8.72 -1.01
C THR A 503 -17.09 -8.25 0.14
N ILE A 504 -17.15 -6.95 0.39
CA ILE A 504 -18.04 -6.39 1.42
C ILE A 504 -19.48 -6.56 0.94
N ASP A 505 -20.32 -7.25 1.71
CA ASP A 505 -21.65 -7.69 1.29
C ASP A 505 -22.79 -6.76 1.73
N PHE A 506 -22.53 -5.80 2.63
CA PHE A 506 -23.56 -5.02 3.30
C PHE A 506 -23.12 -3.57 3.61
N ALA A 507 -23.93 -2.62 3.15
CA ALA A 507 -24.10 -1.31 3.76
C ALA A 507 -25.55 -0.83 3.55
N ALA A 508 -25.99 0.13 4.36
CA ALA A 508 -27.31 0.75 4.31
C ALA A 508 -27.25 2.20 4.82
N ILE A 509 -28.23 3.01 4.45
CA ILE A 509 -28.47 4.32 5.08
C ILE A 509 -29.55 4.20 6.15
N GLY A 510 -29.67 5.21 7.02
CA GLY A 510 -30.82 5.35 7.91
C GLY A 510 -32.13 5.53 7.13
N ALA A 511 -33.20 4.86 7.56
CA ALA A 511 -34.51 5.14 7.00
C ALA A 511 -35.09 6.43 7.59
N VAL A 512 -35.81 7.22 6.77
CA VAL A 512 -36.57 8.43 7.19
C VAL A 512 -37.68 8.17 8.23
N SER A 513 -37.90 6.93 8.63
CA SER A 513 -38.88 6.52 9.62
C SER A 513 -38.24 5.56 10.62
N ASN A 514 -38.49 5.78 11.91
CA ASN A 514 -37.93 4.97 13.00
C ASN A 514 -36.38 4.99 13.04
N VAL A 515 -35.81 6.19 13.18
CA VAL A 515 -34.38 6.42 13.46
C VAL A 515 -34.06 6.17 14.95
N ILE A 516 -32.79 5.91 15.26
CA ILE A 516 -32.33 5.58 16.63
C ILE A 516 -32.33 6.86 17.49
N SER A 517 -33.33 7.00 18.37
CA SER A 517 -33.54 8.23 19.15
C SER A 517 -32.58 8.43 20.34
N SER A 518 -31.98 7.37 20.88
CA SER A 518 -31.05 7.44 22.02
C SER A 518 -30.30 6.12 22.27
N SER A 519 -29.40 6.11 23.26
CA SER A 519 -28.71 4.91 23.75
C SER A 519 -29.60 3.85 24.41
N THR A 520 -30.90 4.11 24.63
CA THR A 520 -31.86 3.10 25.09
C THR A 520 -32.76 2.57 23.97
N ASP A 521 -32.71 3.22 22.79
CA ASP A 521 -33.52 2.85 21.63
C ASP A 521 -32.83 1.72 20.84
N THR A 522 -33.44 0.54 20.85
CA THR A 522 -32.88 -0.68 20.27
C THR A 522 -33.60 -1.14 19.01
N SER A 523 -34.49 -0.32 18.43
CA SER A 523 -35.38 -0.71 17.34
C SER A 523 -35.45 0.36 16.26
N PHE A 524 -34.82 0.14 15.11
CA PHE A 524 -34.66 1.14 14.06
C PHE A 524 -34.88 0.56 12.66
N ASN A 525 -35.01 1.41 11.65
CA ASN A 525 -35.09 1.00 10.25
C ASN A 525 -33.90 1.50 9.43
N ILE A 526 -33.48 0.67 8.49
CA ILE A 526 -32.41 0.95 7.52
C ILE A 526 -32.92 0.85 6.08
N ASP A 527 -32.12 1.32 5.13
CA ASP A 527 -32.36 1.10 3.69
C ASP A 527 -31.08 0.68 2.94
N ALA A 528 -30.86 -0.63 2.82
CA ALA A 528 -29.77 -1.20 2.02
C ALA A 528 -30.00 -1.09 0.49
N THR A 529 -31.21 -0.73 0.03
CA THR A 529 -31.46 -0.58 -1.42
C THR A 529 -30.73 0.65 -1.98
N ALA A 530 -30.37 1.62 -1.13
CA ALA A 530 -29.49 2.74 -1.47
C ALA A 530 -28.11 2.30 -1.99
N TYR A 531 -27.63 1.11 -1.60
CA TYR A 531 -26.38 0.50 -2.08
C TYR A 531 -26.62 -0.67 -3.05
N GLY A 532 -27.82 -0.78 -3.62
CA GLY A 532 -28.15 -1.77 -4.65
C GLY A 532 -28.53 -3.16 -4.14
N LEU A 533 -28.71 -3.35 -2.83
CA LEU A 533 -29.17 -4.63 -2.29
C LEU A 533 -30.66 -4.87 -2.59
N SER A 534 -31.06 -6.15 -2.63
CA SER A 534 -32.39 -6.60 -3.11
C SER A 534 -33.59 -6.22 -2.24
N SER A 535 -33.35 -5.81 -0.98
CA SER A 535 -34.39 -5.31 -0.07
C SER A 535 -33.75 -4.46 1.03
N LYS A 536 -34.56 -3.67 1.73
CA LYS A 536 -34.10 -2.68 2.72
C LYS A 536 -33.23 -3.27 3.84
N GLY A 537 -33.48 -4.51 4.24
CA GLY A 537 -32.66 -5.26 5.20
C GLY A 537 -32.04 -6.53 4.62
N SER A 538 -31.77 -6.59 3.32
CA SER A 538 -30.94 -7.66 2.74
C SER A 538 -29.49 -7.53 3.23
N GLY A 539 -28.77 -8.65 3.29
CA GLY A 539 -27.34 -8.68 3.67
C GLY A 539 -27.04 -8.57 5.17
N ILE A 540 -28.05 -8.42 6.02
CA ILE A 540 -27.89 -8.38 7.49
C ILE A 540 -28.76 -9.43 8.17
N TYR A 541 -28.18 -10.12 9.14
CA TYR A 541 -28.74 -11.33 9.76
C TYR A 541 -28.73 -11.25 11.28
N LYS A 542 -29.55 -12.10 11.92
CA LYS A 542 -29.55 -12.24 13.38
C LYS A 542 -28.20 -12.81 13.83
N GLY A 543 -27.56 -12.13 14.77
CA GLY A 543 -26.22 -12.45 15.26
C GLY A 543 -25.15 -11.47 14.77
N ASP A 544 -25.37 -10.79 13.63
CA ASP A 544 -24.42 -9.81 13.10
C ASP A 544 -24.21 -8.66 14.10
N LYS A 545 -22.97 -8.16 14.16
CA LYS A 545 -22.63 -6.92 14.88
C LYS A 545 -22.78 -5.76 13.90
N ILE A 546 -23.93 -5.08 13.97
CA ILE A 546 -24.19 -3.87 13.19
C ILE A 546 -23.44 -2.70 13.81
N ILE A 547 -22.94 -1.82 12.95
CA ILE A 547 -22.26 -0.58 13.26
C ILE A 547 -23.10 0.54 12.65
N VAL A 548 -23.37 1.56 13.46
CA VAL A 548 -24.05 2.80 13.06
C VAL A 548 -23.04 3.93 13.22
N ARG A 549 -22.93 4.80 12.21
CA ARG A 549 -21.99 5.92 12.21
C ARG A 549 -22.63 7.17 11.65
N GLU A 550 -22.42 8.31 12.28
CA GLU A 550 -22.82 9.61 11.73
C GLU A 550 -21.82 10.68 12.14
N ASN A 551 -21.48 11.59 11.22
CA ASN A 551 -20.79 12.83 11.58
C ASN A 551 -21.84 13.93 11.73
N TYR A 552 -22.19 14.25 12.97
CA TYR A 552 -23.21 15.24 13.30
C TYR A 552 -22.54 16.49 13.89
N ASN A 553 -22.69 17.62 13.21
CA ASN A 553 -22.07 18.91 13.56
C ASN A 553 -20.54 18.82 13.80
N GLY A 554 -19.81 18.06 12.97
CA GLY A 554 -18.36 17.88 13.07
C GLY A 554 -17.90 16.86 14.11
N THR A 555 -18.83 16.24 14.86
CA THR A 555 -18.53 15.17 15.82
C THR A 555 -18.94 13.81 15.25
N GLU A 556 -18.00 12.87 15.22
CA GLU A 556 -18.23 11.49 14.79
C GLU A 556 -18.83 10.67 15.94
N TYR A 557 -20.05 10.17 15.74
CA TYR A 557 -20.76 9.28 16.65
C TYR A 557 -20.80 7.88 16.08
N ILE A 558 -20.52 6.87 16.91
CA ILE A 558 -20.49 5.46 16.50
C ILE A 558 -21.18 4.60 17.56
N ALA A 559 -22.17 3.82 17.15
CA ALA A 559 -22.84 2.84 18.01
C ALA A 559 -22.72 1.43 17.41
N GLN A 560 -22.58 0.42 18.26
CA GLN A 560 -22.49 -0.99 17.84
C GLN A 560 -23.46 -1.86 18.62
N GLY A 561 -24.14 -2.80 17.94
CA GLY A 561 -25.19 -3.61 18.55
C GLY A 561 -25.30 -5.00 17.91
N THR A 562 -25.65 -6.03 18.69
CA THR A 562 -25.83 -7.38 18.15
C THR A 562 -27.27 -7.55 17.68
N VAL A 563 -27.46 -7.78 16.39
CA VAL A 563 -28.76 -7.90 15.74
C VAL A 563 -29.54 -9.08 16.32
N ARG A 564 -30.71 -8.77 16.89
CA ARG A 564 -31.64 -9.70 17.51
C ARG A 564 -32.73 -10.16 16.55
N SER A 565 -33.17 -9.27 15.65
CA SER A 565 -34.17 -9.55 14.61
C SER A 565 -34.00 -8.62 13.40
N VAL A 566 -34.37 -9.10 12.22
CA VAL A 566 -34.45 -8.32 10.97
C VAL A 566 -35.76 -8.65 10.27
N THR A 567 -36.45 -7.65 9.72
CA THR A 567 -37.58 -7.79 8.79
C THR A 567 -37.17 -7.19 7.43
N PRO A 568 -36.54 -7.96 6.52
CA PRO A 568 -35.81 -7.42 5.37
C PRO A 568 -36.65 -6.55 4.42
N SER A 569 -37.92 -6.89 4.22
CA SER A 569 -38.84 -6.18 3.32
C SER A 569 -39.07 -4.71 3.68
N ILE A 570 -38.96 -4.36 4.97
CA ILE A 570 -39.15 -2.99 5.48
C ILE A 570 -37.91 -2.42 6.17
N GLY A 571 -36.81 -3.18 6.21
CA GLY A 571 -35.54 -2.76 6.82
C GLY A 571 -35.59 -2.62 8.34
N ALA A 572 -36.61 -3.13 9.02
CA ALA A 572 -36.74 -3.01 10.48
C ALA A 572 -35.77 -3.97 11.17
N ILE A 573 -34.99 -3.45 12.12
CA ILE A 573 -33.97 -4.15 12.88
C ILE A 573 -34.23 -3.93 14.37
N THR A 574 -34.00 -4.97 15.19
CA THR A 574 -33.75 -4.76 16.62
C THR A 574 -32.39 -5.29 17.01
N VAL A 575 -31.68 -4.57 17.89
CA VAL A 575 -30.45 -5.03 18.55
C VAL A 575 -30.76 -5.50 19.97
N SER A 576 -29.89 -6.31 20.55
CA SER A 576 -30.09 -6.85 21.91
C SER A 576 -29.80 -5.79 22.99
N SER A 577 -28.76 -5.01 22.75
CA SER A 577 -28.35 -3.80 23.48
C SER A 577 -27.33 -3.07 22.60
N TRP A 578 -27.00 -1.83 22.96
CA TRP A 578 -25.81 -1.16 22.45
C TRP A 578 -24.57 -1.53 23.28
N ASP A 579 -23.42 -1.50 22.63
CA ASP A 579 -22.13 -1.78 23.24
C ASP A 579 -21.65 -0.60 24.11
N ALA A 580 -20.84 -0.88 25.13
CA ALA A 580 -20.66 -0.01 26.30
C ALA A 580 -20.16 1.42 25.99
N ALA A 581 -19.28 1.60 25.01
CA ALA A 581 -18.83 2.93 24.58
C ALA A 581 -19.49 3.42 23.28
N SER A 582 -20.70 2.94 22.95
CA SER A 582 -21.50 3.48 21.85
C SER A 582 -21.83 4.94 22.15
N THR A 583 -21.49 5.84 21.23
CA THR A 583 -21.77 7.27 21.33
C THR A 583 -22.96 7.64 20.45
N PHE A 584 -23.78 8.57 20.95
CA PHE A 584 -25.03 8.99 20.30
C PHE A 584 -25.09 10.51 20.22
N PRO A 585 -25.56 11.11 19.11
CA PRO A 585 -25.82 12.54 19.06
C PRO A 585 -26.92 12.94 20.06
N ALA A 586 -26.92 14.22 20.46
CA ALA A 586 -27.98 14.77 21.30
C ALA A 586 -29.29 14.85 20.50
N GLY A 587 -30.19 13.89 20.72
CA GLY A 587 -31.42 13.71 19.94
C GLY A 587 -31.46 12.43 19.10
N GLY A 588 -30.38 11.64 19.10
CA GLY A 588 -30.28 10.39 18.34
C GLY A 588 -29.59 10.55 16.99
N PHE A 589 -29.47 9.44 16.27
CA PHE A 589 -28.98 9.39 14.89
C PHE A 589 -30.06 9.85 13.90
N THR A 590 -29.65 10.40 12.75
CA THR A 590 -30.58 10.82 11.68
C THR A 590 -30.63 9.83 10.51
N GLU A 591 -31.46 10.10 9.50
CA GLU A 591 -31.45 9.37 8.22
C GLU A 591 -30.11 9.40 7.48
N ASN A 592 -29.21 10.33 7.83
CA ASN A 592 -27.87 10.46 7.24
C ASN A 592 -26.83 9.53 7.88
N ALA A 593 -27.21 8.71 8.87
CA ALA A 593 -26.32 7.73 9.46
C ALA A 593 -26.00 6.58 8.47
N ASP A 594 -24.72 6.24 8.37
CA ASP A 594 -24.20 5.06 7.68
C ASP A 594 -24.41 3.82 8.57
N PHE A 595 -24.90 2.74 7.97
CA PHE A 595 -25.06 1.43 8.61
C PHE A 595 -24.24 0.38 7.87
N PHE A 596 -23.39 -0.33 8.60
CA PHE A 596 -22.56 -1.41 8.07
C PHE A 596 -22.38 -2.49 9.15
N LYS A 597 -21.60 -3.54 8.91
CA LYS A 597 -21.43 -4.65 9.86
C LYS A 597 -20.00 -5.16 9.90
N TRP A 598 -19.67 -5.87 10.98
CA TRP A 598 -18.51 -6.75 11.00
C TRP A 598 -18.82 -8.03 10.22
N GLN A 599 -18.22 -8.15 9.04
CA GLN A 599 -18.18 -9.35 8.22
C GLN A 599 -17.02 -10.22 8.70
N GLN A 600 -17.27 -11.51 8.88
CA GLN A 600 -16.22 -12.48 9.19
C GLN A 600 -15.70 -13.12 7.91
N GLU A 601 -14.39 -13.11 7.75
CA GLU A 601 -13.66 -13.65 6.60
C GLU A 601 -12.64 -14.69 7.07
N TYR A 602 -12.17 -15.54 6.15
CA TYR A 602 -11.32 -16.68 6.50
C TYR A 602 -10.26 -16.95 5.43
N TRP A 603 -8.98 -17.00 5.82
CA TRP A 603 -7.96 -17.64 4.99
C TRP A 603 -8.02 -19.17 5.18
N PRO A 604 -8.20 -19.98 4.11
CA PRO A 604 -8.14 -21.43 4.17
C PRO A 604 -6.69 -21.91 4.26
N LEU A 605 -6.34 -22.70 5.27
CA LEU A 605 -4.98 -23.24 5.47
C LEU A 605 -4.89 -24.76 5.24
N THR A 606 -6.01 -25.44 5.04
CA THR A 606 -6.05 -26.87 4.76
C THR A 606 -5.42 -27.24 3.41
N ASN A 607 -4.84 -28.44 3.35
CA ASN A 607 -4.16 -29.07 2.20
C ASN A 607 -2.77 -28.54 1.82
N ASN A 608 -2.16 -27.61 2.56
CA ASN A 608 -0.80 -27.13 2.24
C ASN A 608 0.26 -27.32 3.34
N THR A 609 -0.11 -27.82 4.53
CA THR A 609 0.83 -28.07 5.65
C THR A 609 1.84 -29.18 5.32
N ILE A 610 2.95 -28.81 4.67
CA ILE A 610 4.21 -29.55 4.75
C ILE A 610 4.77 -29.32 6.15
N SER A 611 5.44 -30.31 6.73
CA SER A 611 6.08 -30.30 8.06
C SER A 611 7.29 -29.34 8.20
N SER A 612 7.24 -28.21 7.49
CA SER A 612 8.27 -27.18 7.36
C SER A 612 7.69 -25.81 6.99
N HIS A 613 6.38 -25.58 7.16
CA HIS A 613 5.90 -24.21 7.33
C HIS A 613 6.47 -23.68 8.64
N MET A 614 7.19 -22.57 8.56
CA MET A 614 7.65 -21.87 9.75
C MET A 614 6.48 -21.08 10.33
N ASP A 615 6.31 -21.15 11.64
CA ASP A 615 5.50 -20.19 12.38
C ASP A 615 6.14 -18.81 12.27
N GLY A 616 5.35 -17.75 12.08
CA GLY A 616 5.95 -16.44 11.80
C GLY A 616 5.09 -15.37 11.16
N ILE A 617 3.81 -15.60 10.85
CA ILE A 617 2.99 -14.55 10.23
C ILE A 617 2.91 -13.35 11.16
N ASN A 618 3.45 -12.24 10.67
CA ASN A 618 3.65 -10.96 11.35
C ASN A 618 3.30 -9.76 10.46
N THR A 619 2.98 -10.00 9.19
CA THR A 619 2.68 -9.00 8.16
C THR A 619 1.31 -9.30 7.54
N LEU A 620 0.36 -8.38 7.68
CA LEU A 620 -0.93 -8.37 6.98
C LEU A 620 -0.97 -7.17 6.04
N THR A 621 -1.03 -7.44 4.74
CA THR A 621 -1.13 -6.46 3.65
C THR A 621 -2.55 -6.41 3.13
N LEU A 622 -3.11 -5.23 2.98
CA LEU A 622 -4.30 -4.98 2.14
C LEU A 622 -3.85 -4.30 0.85
N LYS A 623 -4.15 -4.89 -0.31
CA LYS A 623 -3.92 -4.30 -1.65
C LYS A 623 -5.27 -3.99 -2.30
N GLN A 624 -5.40 -2.82 -2.92
CA GLN A 624 -6.57 -2.47 -3.74
C GLN A 624 -6.50 -3.20 -5.09
N THR A 625 -7.57 -3.86 -5.52
CA THR A 625 -7.56 -4.71 -6.73
C THR A 625 -7.82 -3.94 -8.03
N ASP A 626 -8.78 -3.02 -8.03
CA ASP A 626 -9.31 -2.39 -9.26
C ASP A 626 -10.20 -1.13 -9.01
N GLY A 627 -10.36 -0.69 -7.77
CA GLY A 627 -11.33 0.35 -7.39
C GLY A 627 -10.96 1.80 -7.75
N GLN A 628 -11.90 2.52 -8.38
CA GLN A 628 -11.78 3.97 -8.67
C GLN A 628 -12.34 4.89 -7.56
N GLU A 629 -12.59 4.38 -6.36
CA GLU A 629 -13.22 5.16 -5.28
C GLU A 629 -12.60 4.87 -3.90
N GLY A 630 -12.53 5.90 -3.05
CA GLY A 630 -12.15 5.76 -1.64
C GLY A 630 -13.20 5.02 -0.83
N ARG A 631 -12.76 4.33 0.24
CA ARG A 631 -13.56 3.49 1.13
C ARG A 631 -12.95 3.52 2.53
N THR A 632 -13.76 3.68 3.56
CA THR A 632 -13.31 3.48 4.94
C THR A 632 -13.44 2.01 5.29
N ILE A 633 -12.37 1.42 5.80
CA ILE A 633 -12.32 0.03 6.24
C ILE A 633 -11.84 -0.08 7.68
N TRP A 634 -12.36 -1.07 8.38
CA TRP A 634 -11.97 -1.42 9.75
C TRP A 634 -11.62 -2.90 9.79
N LEU A 635 -10.52 -3.26 10.47
CA LEU A 635 -10.05 -4.64 10.63
C LEU A 635 -10.07 -5.04 12.11
N ASP A 636 -10.40 -6.30 12.38
CA ASP A 636 -10.01 -6.98 13.62
C ASP A 636 -9.10 -8.18 13.31
N SER A 637 -8.13 -8.40 14.20
CA SER A 637 -6.96 -9.26 14.01
C SER A 637 -7.20 -10.74 14.39
N PHE A 638 -6.21 -11.57 14.08
CA PHE A 638 -6.16 -13.05 14.18
C PHE A 638 -6.32 -13.69 15.58
N ARG A 639 -7.17 -13.17 16.47
CA ARG A 639 -7.33 -13.67 17.85
C ARG A 639 -8.72 -14.24 18.09
N SER A 640 -8.79 -15.30 18.90
CA SER A 640 -9.91 -16.25 19.03
C SER A 640 -11.14 -15.72 19.81
N GLY A 641 -11.62 -14.52 19.50
CA GLY A 641 -12.71 -13.85 20.23
C GLY A 641 -13.80 -13.29 19.31
N ASN A 642 -15.01 -13.15 19.86
CA ASN A 642 -16.17 -12.56 19.20
C ASN A 642 -16.00 -11.04 18.97
N TYR A 643 -16.91 -10.49 18.16
CA TYR A 643 -17.05 -9.08 17.75
C TYR A 643 -16.67 -7.99 18.78
N LEU A 644 -16.28 -6.81 18.25
CA LEU A 644 -16.00 -5.59 19.03
C LEU A 644 -17.16 -5.18 19.96
N THR A 645 -16.82 -4.50 21.08
CA THR A 645 -17.80 -4.03 22.08
C THR A 645 -17.52 -2.65 22.69
N ASN A 646 -16.68 -1.79 22.08
CA ASN A 646 -16.33 -0.49 22.69
C ASN A 646 -15.93 0.66 21.70
N PRO A 647 -16.88 1.48 21.21
CA PRO A 647 -16.63 2.58 20.26
C PRO A 647 -15.95 3.92 20.67
N ALA A 648 -15.49 4.18 21.91
CA ALA A 648 -14.98 5.51 22.29
C ALA A 648 -13.51 5.57 22.74
N GLY A 649 -12.78 6.56 22.20
CA GLY A 649 -11.39 6.89 22.54
C GLY A 649 -10.40 6.47 21.45
N SER A 650 -9.24 7.14 21.39
CA SER A 650 -8.11 6.84 20.49
C SER A 650 -7.38 5.52 20.82
N THR A 651 -8.07 4.62 21.52
CA THR A 651 -7.57 3.37 22.07
C THR A 651 -8.75 2.41 22.18
N LEU A 652 -9.12 1.79 21.06
CA LEU A 652 -10.06 0.67 21.07
C LEU A 652 -9.55 -0.39 22.07
N THR A 653 -10.45 -0.99 22.86
CA THR A 653 -10.11 -2.08 23.78
C THR A 653 -11.15 -3.19 23.76
N SER A 654 -10.69 -4.43 23.63
CA SER A 654 -11.56 -5.61 23.70
C SER A 654 -12.14 -5.77 25.10
N SER A 655 -13.15 -6.64 25.25
CA SER A 655 -13.63 -7.16 26.54
C SER A 655 -12.53 -7.83 27.41
N LEU A 656 -11.32 -7.99 26.86
CA LEU A 656 -10.12 -8.53 27.51
C LEU A 656 -8.98 -7.48 27.64
N GLY A 657 -9.26 -6.18 27.49
CA GLY A 657 -8.29 -5.10 27.72
C GLY A 657 -7.16 -4.97 26.68
N ARG A 658 -7.31 -5.59 25.50
CA ARG A 658 -6.29 -5.58 24.43
C ARG A 658 -6.49 -4.38 23.52
N GLN A 659 -5.42 -3.61 23.25
CA GLN A 659 -5.42 -2.52 22.28
C GLN A 659 -5.44 -3.04 20.83
N TYR A 660 -6.10 -2.31 19.93
CA TYR A 660 -6.21 -2.65 18.51
C TYR A 660 -5.57 -1.60 17.61
N LEU A 661 -5.46 -1.98 16.34
CA LEU A 661 -5.32 -1.04 15.24
C LEU A 661 -6.66 -0.34 14.92
N GLN A 662 -6.74 0.97 15.16
CA GLN A 662 -7.74 1.80 14.48
C GLN A 662 -7.09 2.51 13.29
N TYR A 663 -7.20 1.94 12.08
CA TYR A 663 -6.89 2.69 10.87
C TYR A 663 -8.15 3.42 10.39
N ARG A 664 -8.31 4.69 10.81
CA ARG A 664 -9.29 5.57 10.17
C ARG A 664 -8.65 6.10 8.89
N ALA A 665 -9.00 5.49 7.75
CA ALA A 665 -8.79 6.12 6.46
C ALA A 665 -9.73 7.34 6.38
N ILE A 666 -9.22 8.52 6.75
CA ILE A 666 -10.03 9.75 6.83
C ILE A 666 -10.24 10.30 5.41
N PHE A 667 -11.20 9.71 4.69
CA PHE A 667 -11.83 10.34 3.53
C PHE A 667 -12.97 11.26 4.01
N SER A 668 -12.67 12.21 4.92
CA SER A 668 -13.68 13.06 5.55
C SER A 668 -13.83 14.43 4.89
N SER A 669 -14.45 14.44 3.72
CA SER A 669 -15.31 15.55 3.33
C SER A 669 -16.41 15.05 2.41
N PHE A 670 -17.54 15.75 2.36
CA PHE A 670 -18.49 15.67 1.25
C PHE A 670 -17.98 16.51 0.05
N ASP A 671 -16.67 16.46 -0.15
CA ASP A 671 -15.95 17.19 -1.18
C ASP A 671 -14.99 16.19 -1.85
N PRO A 672 -14.90 16.16 -3.19
CA PRO A 672 -14.14 15.15 -3.92
C PRO A 672 -12.62 15.32 -3.83
N PHE A 673 -12.15 16.23 -2.96
CA PHE A 673 -10.81 16.80 -2.93
C PHE A 673 -10.37 17.17 -1.50
N VAL A 674 -10.28 16.16 -0.61
CA VAL A 674 -9.23 16.00 0.44
C VAL A 674 -8.97 14.50 0.69
N SER A 675 -7.72 14.02 0.68
CA SER A 675 -7.32 12.87 1.52
C SER A 675 -5.80 12.70 1.77
N PRO A 676 -5.41 12.33 3.02
CA PRO A 676 -4.02 12.40 3.48
C PRO A 676 -2.96 11.52 2.83
N SER A 677 -1.77 12.11 2.80
CA SER A 677 -0.58 11.61 2.16
C SER A 677 0.15 10.54 2.96
N LEU A 678 -0.31 9.30 2.84
CA LEU A 678 0.28 8.14 3.52
C LEU A 678 1.02 7.25 2.51
N SER A 679 2.34 7.38 2.37
CA SER A 679 3.15 6.50 1.49
C SER A 679 3.38 5.11 2.11
N MET A 680 3.48 5.07 3.43
CA MET A 680 3.52 3.88 4.27
C MET A 680 3.18 4.35 5.69
N VAL A 681 2.27 3.68 6.40
CA VAL A 681 2.35 3.64 7.87
C VAL A 681 2.72 2.23 8.24
N SER A 682 3.99 2.07 8.58
CA SER A 682 4.44 0.95 9.38
C SER A 682 4.04 1.24 10.82
N PHE A 683 3.07 0.50 11.33
CA PHE A 683 2.92 0.36 12.77
C PHE A 683 4.10 -0.47 13.24
N ALA A 684 5.18 0.21 13.64
CA ALA A 684 6.10 -0.41 14.56
C ALA A 684 5.29 -0.67 15.84
N ALA A 685 4.94 -1.93 16.07
CA ALA A 685 4.91 -2.45 17.43
C ALA A 685 6.35 -2.36 17.95
N THR A 686 6.78 -1.15 18.28
CA THR A 686 7.97 -0.98 19.09
C THR A 686 7.68 -1.76 20.37
N THR A 687 8.69 -2.46 20.87
CA THR A 687 8.87 -2.39 22.32
C THR A 687 8.86 -0.89 22.61
N GLY A 688 7.80 -0.39 23.24
CA GLY A 688 7.81 0.97 23.81
C GLY A 688 9.09 1.13 24.64
N PRO A 689 9.51 2.35 25.00
CA PRO A 689 10.67 2.49 25.87
C PRO A 689 10.48 1.51 27.01
N THR A 690 11.36 0.50 27.07
CA THR A 690 11.47 -0.29 28.27
C THR A 690 11.62 0.75 29.37
N PRO A 691 11.06 0.54 30.57
CA PRO A 691 11.79 1.04 31.71
C PRO A 691 13.20 0.45 31.52
N TYR A 692 14.14 1.29 31.06
CA TYR A 692 15.57 1.07 31.22
C TYR A 692 15.80 1.16 32.73
N LEU A 693 15.35 0.12 33.42
CA LEU A 693 16.26 -0.61 34.28
C LEU A 693 17.34 -1.12 33.34
N THR A 694 18.32 -0.24 33.06
CA THR A 694 19.72 -0.66 32.99
C THR A 694 19.87 -1.77 34.01
N PRO A 695 20.27 -2.99 33.62
CA PRO A 695 20.08 -4.20 34.43
C PRO A 695 20.49 -3.92 35.86
N THR A 696 19.50 -3.70 36.73
CA THR A 696 19.75 -3.34 38.11
C THR A 696 20.30 -4.61 38.73
N PRO A 697 21.57 -4.65 39.17
CA PRO A 697 22.04 -5.76 39.96
C PRO A 697 21.11 -5.81 41.17
N MET A 698 20.27 -6.85 41.27
CA MET A 698 19.55 -7.04 42.51
C MET A 698 20.62 -7.31 43.57
N PRO A 699 20.56 -6.61 44.72
CA PRO A 699 21.60 -6.73 45.73
C PRO A 699 21.72 -8.20 46.15
N ALA A 700 22.96 -8.66 46.26
CA ALA A 700 23.26 -10.04 46.63
C ALA A 700 22.50 -10.43 47.90
N TYR A 701 21.90 -11.63 47.90
CA TYR A 701 21.44 -12.26 49.13
C TYR A 701 22.66 -12.81 49.87
N ASP A 702 23.41 -11.91 50.51
CA ASP A 702 24.41 -12.30 51.50
C ASP A 702 23.66 -12.78 52.76
N GLY A 703 23.60 -14.10 52.87
CA GLY A 703 22.85 -14.84 53.87
C GLY A 703 23.70 -15.79 54.70
N ASP A 704 25.03 -15.66 54.74
CA ASP A 704 25.81 -16.16 55.90
C ASP A 704 27.19 -15.50 56.07
N THR A 705 27.51 -15.14 57.31
CA THR A 705 28.80 -14.58 57.70
C THR A 705 29.65 -15.62 58.44
N GLY A 706 30.41 -16.43 57.70
CA GLY A 706 31.55 -17.15 58.28
C GLY A 706 31.82 -18.57 57.80
N GLY A 707 32.05 -18.76 56.50
CA GLY A 707 32.50 -20.03 55.92
C GLY A 707 33.38 -19.84 54.69
N VAL A 708 34.16 -20.88 54.37
CA VAL A 708 35.21 -20.95 53.34
C VAL A 708 34.93 -20.14 52.06
N GLN A 709 35.89 -19.30 51.63
CA GLN A 709 35.80 -18.55 50.37
C GLN A 709 35.34 -19.43 49.19
N GLY A 710 34.22 -19.04 48.56
CA GLY A 710 33.55 -19.76 47.49
C GLY A 710 32.84 -18.82 46.52
N ALA A 711 31.71 -19.24 45.94
CA ALA A 711 30.91 -18.37 45.07
C ALA A 711 30.27 -17.24 45.89
N SER A 712 30.23 -16.04 45.34
CA SER A 712 29.60 -14.87 45.96
C SER A 712 28.89 -13.98 44.93
N SER A 713 28.09 -13.02 45.38
CA SER A 713 27.41 -12.04 44.51
C SER A 713 26.54 -12.67 43.40
N CYS A 714 25.83 -13.76 43.70
CA CYS A 714 25.13 -14.53 42.67
C CYS A 714 23.83 -13.89 42.19
N TYR A 715 23.61 -13.86 40.87
CA TYR A 715 22.40 -13.33 40.24
C TYR A 715 22.01 -14.11 38.98
N LEU A 716 20.80 -13.86 38.47
CA LEU A 716 20.26 -14.50 37.27
C LEU A 716 19.99 -13.47 36.17
N GLU A 717 20.15 -13.91 34.94
CA GLU A 717 19.79 -13.22 33.70
C GLU A 717 18.90 -14.14 32.84
N GLU A 718 17.81 -13.62 32.29
CA GLU A 718 16.87 -14.36 31.42
C GLU A 718 17.15 -14.02 29.96
N SER A 719 17.31 -15.03 29.11
CA SER A 719 17.24 -14.85 27.65
C SER A 719 15.94 -15.43 27.10
N ARG A 720 15.15 -14.55 26.47
CA ARG A 720 13.86 -14.88 25.82
C ARG A 720 14.00 -15.22 24.34
N LEU A 721 15.22 -15.21 23.80
CA LEU A 721 15.49 -15.52 22.39
C LEU A 721 15.73 -17.02 22.17
N ASP A 722 16.26 -17.71 23.18
CA ASP A 722 16.64 -19.12 23.16
C ASP A 722 16.02 -19.92 24.32
N ASN A 723 15.17 -19.29 25.14
CA ASN A 723 14.62 -19.85 26.39
C ASN A 723 15.73 -20.40 27.31
N SER A 724 16.62 -19.52 27.76
CA SER A 724 17.68 -19.89 28.71
C SER A 724 17.72 -18.98 29.95
N VAL A 725 18.26 -19.52 31.04
CA VAL A 725 18.59 -18.75 32.25
C VAL A 725 20.09 -18.83 32.49
N THR A 726 20.75 -17.68 32.51
CA THR A 726 22.18 -17.59 32.84
C THR A 726 22.36 -17.19 34.29
N LEU A 727 23.03 -18.06 35.05
CA LEU A 727 23.48 -17.84 36.41
C LEU A 727 24.87 -17.20 36.36
N HIS A 728 25.09 -16.15 37.15
CA HIS A 728 26.35 -15.44 37.30
C HIS A 728 26.78 -15.40 38.77
N TRP A 729 28.09 -15.45 39.04
CA TRP A 729 28.68 -15.30 40.37
C TRP A 729 30.11 -14.74 40.30
N THR A 730 30.60 -14.21 41.43
CA THR A 730 32.00 -13.88 41.62
C THR A 730 32.72 -15.09 42.21
N ASP A 731 33.79 -15.52 41.54
CA ASP A 731 34.74 -16.51 42.05
C ASP A 731 35.61 -15.86 43.14
N GLY A 732 35.64 -16.50 44.31
CA GLY A 732 36.54 -16.18 45.41
C GLY A 732 37.40 -17.37 45.86
N ALA A 733 37.27 -18.53 45.23
CA ALA A 733 38.03 -19.73 45.58
C ALA A 733 39.44 -19.69 44.95
N THR A 734 40.31 -20.60 45.37
CA THR A 734 41.68 -20.75 44.81
C THR A 734 42.13 -22.21 44.72
N ASP A 735 41.21 -23.12 45.01
CA ASP A 735 41.38 -24.55 45.32
C ASP A 735 40.20 -25.39 44.77
N GLU A 736 39.36 -24.79 43.93
CA GLU A 736 38.17 -25.43 43.37
C GLU A 736 38.47 -26.19 42.07
N ILE A 737 37.88 -27.38 41.94
CA ILE A 737 37.84 -28.14 40.68
C ILE A 737 36.67 -27.71 39.78
N GLY A 738 35.80 -26.83 40.29
CA GLY A 738 34.61 -26.35 39.61
C GLY A 738 33.57 -25.77 40.56
N TYR A 739 32.49 -25.26 39.99
CA TYR A 739 31.32 -24.77 40.71
C TYR A 739 30.13 -25.69 40.49
N GLU A 740 29.60 -26.25 41.59
CA GLU A 740 28.41 -27.10 41.57
C GLU A 740 27.14 -26.25 41.57
N ILE A 741 26.21 -26.56 40.67
CA ILE A 741 24.99 -25.80 40.42
C ILE A 741 23.76 -26.68 40.62
N GLU A 742 22.77 -26.14 41.33
CA GLU A 742 21.46 -26.78 41.52
C GLU A 742 20.31 -25.81 41.22
N LYS A 743 19.17 -26.36 40.78
CA LYS A 743 17.92 -25.61 40.53
C LYS A 743 16.72 -26.16 41.31
N GLN A 744 15.82 -25.27 41.71
CA GLN A 744 14.45 -25.57 42.15
C GLN A 744 13.47 -25.09 41.08
N ILE A 745 12.41 -25.87 40.85
CA ILE A 745 11.32 -25.55 39.92
C ILE A 745 10.02 -25.40 40.71
N ASN A 746 9.25 -24.34 40.45
CA ASN A 746 7.96 -24.01 41.07
C ASN A 746 7.95 -24.02 42.61
N ASN A 747 9.08 -23.62 43.23
CA ASN A 747 9.31 -23.66 44.68
C ASN A 747 9.18 -25.07 45.31
N ALA A 748 9.52 -26.14 44.57
CA ALA A 748 9.66 -27.47 45.13
C ALA A 748 10.67 -27.49 46.29
N GLU A 749 10.45 -28.33 47.31
CA GLU A 749 11.34 -28.40 48.49
C GLU A 749 12.73 -28.98 48.16
N GLU A 750 12.80 -29.90 47.20
CA GLU A 750 14.03 -30.58 46.79
C GLU A 750 14.79 -29.80 45.71
N TRP A 751 16.12 -29.75 45.83
CA TRP A 751 17.01 -29.15 44.84
C TRP A 751 17.49 -30.20 43.84
N GLN A 752 17.50 -29.84 42.56
CA GLN A 752 17.92 -30.71 41.46
C GLN A 752 19.34 -30.32 41.02
N PHE A 753 20.25 -31.30 40.96
CA PHE A 753 21.57 -31.13 40.35
C PHE A 753 21.45 -30.73 38.88
N VAL A 754 22.22 -29.71 38.48
CA VAL A 754 22.29 -29.22 37.09
C VAL A 754 23.64 -29.59 36.47
N ASP A 755 24.73 -29.05 37.00
CA ASP A 755 26.08 -29.27 36.45
C ASP A 755 27.20 -28.97 37.46
N ILE A 756 28.44 -29.32 37.11
CA ILE A 756 29.67 -28.82 37.75
C ILE A 756 30.52 -28.15 36.66
N THR A 757 30.74 -26.84 36.77
CA THR A 757 31.53 -26.10 35.79
C THR A 757 33.02 -26.44 35.85
N THR A 758 33.80 -25.91 34.90
CA THR A 758 35.26 -25.84 35.04
C THR A 758 35.68 -24.95 36.23
N PRO A 759 36.93 -25.08 36.73
CA PRO A 759 37.54 -24.13 37.66
C PRO A 759 37.45 -22.68 37.16
N ASN A 760 37.42 -21.73 38.09
CA ASN A 760 37.39 -20.29 37.84
C ASN A 760 36.23 -19.80 36.94
N ALA A 761 35.21 -20.63 36.69
CA ALA A 761 34.00 -20.19 36.01
C ALA A 761 33.24 -19.17 36.88
N GLN A 762 32.63 -18.19 36.23
CA GLN A 762 31.85 -17.11 36.88
C GLN A 762 30.42 -17.02 36.31
N SER A 763 30.06 -17.88 35.36
CA SER A 763 28.70 -18.01 34.85
C SER A 763 28.42 -19.39 34.27
N TYR A 764 27.13 -19.71 34.14
CA TYR A 764 26.59 -20.94 33.56
C TYR A 764 25.23 -20.64 32.92
N SER A 765 24.92 -21.24 31.77
CA SER A 765 23.64 -21.03 31.07
C SER A 765 22.86 -22.33 30.98
N ASP A 766 21.65 -22.34 31.57
CA ASP A 766 20.73 -23.47 31.56
C ASP A 766 19.70 -23.27 30.43
N THR A 767 19.80 -24.09 29.38
CA THR A 767 18.86 -24.11 28.25
C THR A 767 17.69 -25.08 28.44
N ASP A 768 17.71 -25.89 29.51
CA ASP A 768 16.67 -26.88 29.82
C ASP A 768 15.64 -26.26 30.80
N VAL A 769 15.07 -25.13 30.38
CA VAL A 769 14.04 -24.37 31.09
C VAL A 769 12.78 -24.21 30.25
N ALA A 770 11.62 -24.31 30.90
CA ALA A 770 10.32 -24.28 30.23
C ALA A 770 9.50 -23.06 30.66
N ALA A 771 8.80 -22.44 29.70
CA ALA A 771 7.89 -21.34 29.97
C ALA A 771 6.68 -21.82 30.82
N GLY A 772 6.23 -20.97 31.73
CA GLY A 772 5.21 -21.26 32.75
C GLY A 772 5.78 -21.74 34.08
N ASN A 773 7.09 -21.97 34.18
CA ASN A 773 7.75 -22.40 35.42
C ASN A 773 8.52 -21.26 36.10
N ILE A 774 8.58 -21.34 37.42
CA ILE A 774 9.38 -20.49 38.29
C ILE A 774 10.67 -21.24 38.63
N TYR A 775 11.83 -20.63 38.43
CA TYR A 775 13.14 -21.21 38.74
C TYR A 775 13.86 -20.44 39.85
N ARG A 776 14.63 -21.15 40.67
CA ARG A 776 15.65 -20.59 41.56
C ARG A 776 16.91 -21.41 41.43
N TYR A 777 18.08 -20.79 41.45
CA TYR A 777 19.36 -21.49 41.39
C TYR A 777 20.18 -21.28 42.66
N ARG A 778 21.16 -22.15 42.88
CA ARG A 778 22.25 -21.92 43.83
C ARG A 778 23.55 -22.51 43.29
N VAL A 779 24.66 -21.89 43.65
CA VAL A 779 26.00 -22.30 43.24
C VAL A 779 26.96 -22.31 44.43
N ARG A 780 27.87 -23.28 44.49
CA ARG A 780 28.94 -23.34 45.51
C ARG A 780 30.24 -23.90 44.92
N LYS A 781 31.37 -23.60 45.55
CA LYS A 781 32.64 -24.21 45.15
C LYS A 781 32.66 -25.70 45.46
N ARG A 782 33.41 -26.46 44.68
CA ARG A 782 33.72 -27.88 44.91
C ARG A 782 35.23 -28.08 44.87
N GLY A 783 35.83 -28.52 45.98
CA GLY A 783 37.26 -28.84 46.10
C GLY A 783 37.61 -30.25 45.62
N ASP A 784 38.90 -30.52 45.44
CA ASP A 784 39.42 -31.84 45.05
C ASP A 784 39.41 -32.86 46.19
N ASP A 785 39.48 -32.40 47.44
CA ASP A 785 39.33 -33.17 48.68
C ASP A 785 37.87 -33.50 49.05
N GLY A 786 36.90 -32.97 48.29
CA GLY A 786 35.47 -33.08 48.55
C GLY A 786 34.89 -32.00 49.48
N ALA A 787 35.69 -31.02 49.91
CA ALA A 787 35.19 -29.85 50.61
C ALA A 787 34.30 -29.01 49.69
N THR A 788 33.21 -28.48 50.23
CA THR A 788 32.31 -27.57 49.52
C THR A 788 32.21 -26.25 50.27
N GLY A 789 32.16 -25.15 49.53
CA GLY A 789 31.80 -23.85 50.13
C GLY A 789 30.31 -23.75 50.43
N ASP A 790 29.90 -22.64 51.04
CA ASP A 790 28.49 -22.35 51.28
C ASP A 790 27.73 -22.07 49.98
N TRP A 791 26.41 -22.26 50.03
CA TRP A 791 25.54 -22.07 48.88
C TRP A 791 25.24 -20.59 48.64
N CYS A 792 25.77 -20.04 47.56
CA CYS A 792 25.38 -18.75 47.04
C CYS A 792 24.09 -18.91 46.22
N GLY A 793 22.96 -18.67 46.89
CA GLY A 793 21.62 -18.74 46.29
C GLY A 793 21.28 -17.50 45.47
N THR A 794 20.43 -17.66 44.45
CA THR A 794 19.88 -16.55 43.68
C THR A 794 18.44 -16.23 44.04
N GLN A 795 18.01 -15.05 43.59
CA GLN A 795 16.60 -14.69 43.49
C GLN A 795 15.81 -15.67 42.62
N VAL A 796 14.49 -15.65 42.79
CA VAL A 796 13.56 -16.40 41.95
C VAL A 796 13.39 -15.70 40.60
N ILE A 797 13.38 -16.47 39.50
CA ILE A 797 13.06 -16.00 38.16
C ILE A 797 11.81 -16.74 37.62
N ASP A 798 10.89 -15.99 37.06
CA ASP A 798 9.59 -16.48 36.57
C ASP A 798 9.65 -16.52 35.04
N MET A 799 9.75 -17.72 34.45
CA MET A 799 9.81 -17.91 32.99
C MET A 799 8.41 -17.72 32.40
N ARG A 800 7.93 -16.48 32.39
CA ARG A 800 6.53 -16.15 32.11
C ARG A 800 6.08 -16.64 30.73
N THR A 801 4.94 -17.35 30.70
CA THR A 801 4.12 -17.38 29.48
C THR A 801 3.67 -15.96 29.16
N GLY A 802 4.17 -15.40 28.05
CA GLY A 802 4.05 -13.97 27.72
C GLY A 802 2.62 -13.46 27.52
N ASN A 803 1.94 -13.07 28.60
CA ASN A 803 0.77 -12.20 28.57
C ASN A 803 1.23 -10.75 28.71
N ALA A 804 1.27 -10.01 27.59
CA ALA A 804 1.58 -8.58 27.61
C ALA A 804 0.38 -7.76 28.13
N GLN A 805 0.61 -6.94 29.17
CA GLN A 805 -0.26 -5.82 29.54
C GLN A 805 0.30 -4.51 28.99
N ILE A 806 -0.58 -3.51 28.83
CA ILE A 806 -0.24 -2.21 28.28
C ILE A 806 -0.68 -1.12 29.26
N GLU A 807 0.25 -0.28 29.69
CA GLU A 807 -0.04 1.01 30.33
C GLU A 807 0.46 2.16 29.44
N GLY A 808 -0.26 3.27 29.47
CA GLY A 808 -0.38 4.19 28.33
C GLY A 808 0.85 4.97 27.88
N LEU A 809 0.84 5.35 26.61
CA LEU A 809 1.61 6.48 26.10
C LEU A 809 0.66 7.66 25.83
N LYS A 810 0.99 8.83 26.39
CA LYS A 810 0.28 10.09 26.15
C LYS A 810 0.84 10.78 24.90
N ILE A 811 -0.03 11.21 24.00
CA ILE A 811 0.26 12.35 23.11
C ILE A 811 -0.72 13.46 23.49
N GLN A 812 -0.19 14.55 24.06
CA GLN A 812 -0.96 15.79 24.27
C GLN A 812 -0.54 16.82 23.21
N GLY A 813 -1.51 17.20 22.36
CA GLY A 813 -1.46 18.45 21.61
C GLY A 813 -0.73 18.41 20.27
N VAL A 814 -1.47 18.06 19.21
CA VAL A 814 -1.51 18.92 18.02
C VAL A 814 -2.97 19.17 17.68
N ARG A 815 -3.37 20.44 17.79
CA ARG A 815 -4.62 21.00 17.27
C ARG A 815 -4.22 22.05 16.25
N ILE A 816 -4.74 21.94 15.04
CA ILE A 816 -4.90 23.07 14.12
C ILE A 816 -6.32 22.92 13.56
N ASP A 817 -7.06 24.02 13.57
CA ASP A 817 -8.51 24.09 13.28
C ASP A 817 -8.83 23.97 11.78
#